data_AF-A0A5C7Q3R6-F1
#
_entry.id   AF-A0A5C7Q3R6-F1
#
_cell.length_a   1.000
_cell.length_b   1.000
_cell.length_c   1.000
_cell.angle_alpha   90.00
_cell.angle_beta   90.00
_cell.angle_gamma   90.00
#
_symmetry.space_group_name_H-M   'P 1'
#
loop_
_entity.id
_entity.type
_entity.pdbx_description
1 polymer ?
#
loop_
_entity_poly.entity_id
_entity_poly.type
_entity_poly.pdbx_seq_one_letter_code
_entity_poly.pdbx_strand_id
1 'polypeptide(L)'
;MARDTIYEWSQTAASNATADATIDFAEFQRPSTLNDSCRALMARIAQFLSDAAPNRSSTSSGNAYAVASDAAGASLTNCEQITFIPDADNTGACTLNVDGRGAKAWRPAPGVEFESGNILTGVPVTAYYRLASDEWLSPGTGYYVSQSASGVALQSITARLPQIGDLVVSYAPTPGAGRIRLTESTQSVLKADYPELNNYLSGISYPWGSTATHFSLPPAAGYFLRFAATTSAIDTGGARTAGSTQSDQNKTHTHTVTATGTTNTTGAHAHTVADVFKNTPTSIVSSGGGPIGAFGTATSGSSGDHSHTVSVSGTAAGDGGDEVRVKNVAFFVDVVASSALAAAQLAVFGYPFQFDTGTTDSDPGAGRVRLNHATLASATYLYISNTDGWGVTQTGVYAALTNNCVINLSKVGAQANRVALYVSGTPVAGSGYYKIPVTVLTAAGAFSSNDQCAFEFSLTSADANVAAAAVQAAAAAASAAAAAASASVVTALPLIFASTYGVSTTNSAADNTTAMNDLIAVINATGGTVLMPQGTLSFNAWNAITGFGVTIRGAGKYAGGTVLSFNNATGDCITVNGAAHFTMDECWITAGVRRTSGFAIKLTGSCFIPVLKNLRIDYHYDGIWMHQAAQARMDHISWRYMLGTKGIYTGGASGGVYGLIMTDLTADNPVPTGAYGTVKTWTTSTAYTANDIVLVNGNVYQCSTSGTSSGAGTGPSTIPGTGTADAFSSTVTDGTAAWKFVMKSTLYWLYVDSFTYSVTVDNSALISGVVGVLVDDSVASGSSYPIWINTHGLEVDHPYDSCVYLSKGEGVYMLDGWLGSALQGRGVYVGPSFRGEVTIGQGTRIAACWLDGVYLSAGPTQVSVNGACIYGNSLITAGSYHGVSVAAGATRWSVMNSTIGKGPGSSGGQGYGVNVAVGASDYYAIMGNLLEGNATGAFSDGGTGTEKEIAQNVGSVTPRLYATSIDVGHASDTTITRSAAGLPAVEGVTFSLNSFSRAHTAASLAVGDSNFQLAQSSGNPFYGFDANDYMLYDRTTNVLYTVVGAAIVLSQTAARISGSVPFGLPSYTVAGLPTGAAGDIAYASNGRKNGEGAGSGTGVLVFKDGTAWRACDTGATVAA
;
A
#
# COMPACT_ATOMS: atom_id res chain seq x y z
N MET A 1 54.39 -9.04 -13.35
CA MET A 1 54.44 -10.25 -12.52
C MET A 1 53.04 -10.46 -11.99
N ALA A 2 52.52 -11.69 -12.06
CA ALA A 2 51.24 -12.01 -11.44
C ALA A 2 51.33 -11.72 -9.94
N ARG A 3 50.27 -11.15 -9.39
CA ARG A 3 50.13 -10.80 -7.97
C ARG A 3 49.46 -11.98 -7.27
N ASP A 4 50.26 -12.81 -6.61
CA ASP A 4 49.84 -14.17 -6.23
C ASP A 4 48.89 -14.23 -4.99
N THR A 5 48.54 -13.07 -4.40
CA THR A 5 47.67 -12.94 -3.23
C THR A 5 46.66 -11.79 -3.34
N ILE A 6 45.53 -11.92 -2.64
CA ILE A 6 44.48 -10.91 -2.54
C ILE A 6 44.98 -9.58 -1.93
N TYR A 7 46.00 -9.63 -1.07
CA TYR A 7 46.58 -8.44 -0.44
C TYR A 7 47.33 -7.53 -1.42
N GLU A 8 47.69 -8.04 -2.59
CA GLU A 8 48.32 -7.25 -3.65
C GLU A 8 47.30 -6.65 -4.64
N TRP A 9 46.00 -6.94 -4.51
CA TRP A 9 45.02 -6.43 -5.47
C TRP A 9 44.89 -4.90 -5.41
N SER A 10 44.82 -4.28 -6.59
CA SER A 10 44.72 -2.83 -6.76
C SER A 10 43.31 -2.33 -6.47
N GLN A 11 43.20 -1.14 -5.88
CA GLN A 11 41.94 -0.40 -5.85
C GLN A 11 41.53 0.16 -7.24
N THR A 12 42.45 0.16 -8.20
CA THR A 12 42.17 0.51 -9.61
C THR A 12 41.79 -0.75 -10.38
N ALA A 13 40.52 -0.85 -10.79
CA ALA A 13 39.96 -2.05 -11.43
C ALA A 13 40.76 -2.54 -12.65
N ALA A 14 41.19 -1.63 -13.54
CA ALA A 14 41.97 -1.98 -14.74
C ALA A 14 43.34 -2.63 -14.41
N SER A 15 43.88 -2.39 -13.22
CA SER A 15 45.15 -2.96 -12.78
C SER A 15 45.01 -4.39 -12.23
N ASN A 16 43.78 -4.89 -12.06
CA ASN A 16 43.53 -6.25 -11.57
C ASN A 16 43.34 -7.27 -12.69
N ALA A 17 43.31 -6.85 -13.96
CA ALA A 17 43.10 -7.72 -15.11
C ALA A 17 44.14 -8.85 -15.23
N THR A 18 45.31 -8.69 -14.61
CA THR A 18 46.36 -9.72 -14.55
C THR A 18 46.85 -9.94 -13.12
N ALA A 19 46.04 -9.59 -12.12
CA ALA A 19 46.43 -9.73 -10.72
C ALA A 19 46.57 -11.21 -10.36
N ASP A 20 45.56 -12.04 -10.63
CA ASP A 20 45.63 -13.47 -10.34
C ASP A 20 45.53 -14.27 -11.65
N ALA A 21 46.52 -15.12 -11.93
CA ALA A 21 46.55 -15.93 -13.15
C ALA A 21 45.42 -16.99 -13.22
N THR A 22 44.74 -17.25 -12.10
CA THR A 22 43.56 -18.12 -12.02
C THR A 22 42.24 -17.37 -12.21
N ILE A 23 42.27 -16.04 -12.27
CA ILE A 23 41.11 -15.16 -12.47
C ILE A 23 41.34 -14.35 -13.75
N ASP A 24 40.84 -14.85 -14.89
CA ASP A 24 41.05 -14.27 -16.23
C ASP A 24 39.78 -13.58 -16.75
N PHE A 25 39.32 -12.55 -16.02
CA PHE A 25 38.15 -11.79 -16.45
C PHE A 25 38.48 -10.92 -17.67
N ALA A 26 38.13 -11.43 -18.86
CA ALA A 26 38.25 -10.71 -20.12
C ALA A 26 36.89 -10.28 -20.69
N GLU A 27 36.87 -9.20 -21.49
CA GLU A 27 35.72 -8.85 -22.30
C GLU A 27 35.46 -9.95 -23.36
N PHE A 28 34.18 -10.28 -23.59
CA PHE A 28 33.75 -11.35 -24.51
C PHE A 28 34.25 -12.77 -24.13
N GLN A 29 34.55 -13.00 -22.85
CA GLN A 29 34.95 -14.32 -22.36
C GLN A 29 33.86 -15.39 -22.54
N ARG A 30 34.29 -16.64 -22.77
CA ARG A 30 33.37 -17.77 -22.90
C ARG A 30 32.67 -18.02 -21.56
N PRO A 31 31.39 -18.42 -21.54
CA PRO A 31 30.67 -18.67 -20.28
C PRO A 31 31.35 -19.68 -19.33
N SER A 32 32.07 -20.67 -19.88
CA SER A 32 32.81 -21.65 -19.07
C SER A 32 33.98 -21.02 -18.32
N THR A 33 34.76 -20.15 -18.98
CA THR A 33 35.95 -19.51 -18.37
C THR A 33 35.55 -18.40 -17.38
N LEU A 34 34.38 -17.78 -17.58
CA LEU A 34 33.76 -16.90 -16.58
C LEU A 34 33.43 -17.66 -15.30
N ASN A 35 32.83 -18.85 -15.41
CA ASN A 35 32.50 -19.68 -14.26
C ASN A 35 33.75 -20.14 -13.49
N ASP A 36 34.84 -20.47 -14.19
CA ASP A 36 36.13 -20.82 -13.57
C ASP A 36 36.72 -19.62 -12.82
N SER A 37 36.72 -18.44 -13.44
CA SER A 37 37.21 -17.20 -12.83
C SER A 37 36.39 -16.79 -11.60
N CYS A 38 35.06 -16.94 -11.64
CA CYS A 38 34.19 -16.69 -10.50
C CYS A 38 34.46 -17.66 -9.34
N ARG A 39 34.70 -18.96 -9.61
CA ARG A 39 35.06 -19.94 -8.59
C ARG A 39 36.42 -19.63 -7.95
N ALA A 40 37.40 -19.25 -8.77
CA ALA A 40 38.71 -18.83 -8.28
C ALA A 40 38.63 -17.57 -7.40
N LEU A 41 37.81 -16.58 -7.79
CA LEU A 41 37.52 -15.40 -6.96
C LEU A 41 36.91 -15.77 -5.60
N MET A 42 35.90 -16.65 -5.60
CA MET A 42 35.29 -17.13 -4.35
C MET A 42 36.31 -17.83 -3.44
N ALA A 43 37.22 -18.62 -4.00
CA ALA A 43 38.28 -19.29 -3.24
C ALA A 43 39.26 -18.30 -2.60
N ARG A 44 39.65 -17.22 -3.30
CA ARG A 44 40.51 -16.16 -2.74
C ARG A 44 39.85 -15.40 -1.59
N ILE A 45 38.54 -15.11 -1.71
CA ILE A 45 37.78 -14.46 -0.64
C ILE A 45 37.67 -15.39 0.58
N ALA A 46 37.47 -16.69 0.38
CA ALA A 46 37.42 -17.66 1.47
C ALA A 46 38.76 -17.79 2.21
N GLN A 47 39.89 -17.77 1.50
CA GLN A 47 41.23 -17.73 2.09
C GLN A 47 41.43 -16.49 2.97
N PHE A 48 41.03 -15.31 2.50
CA PHE A 48 41.07 -14.07 3.30
C PHE A 48 40.19 -14.13 4.56
N LEU A 49 38.97 -14.66 4.43
CA LEU A 49 38.08 -14.84 5.58
C LEU A 49 38.66 -15.81 6.61
N SER A 50 39.32 -16.88 6.15
CA SER A 50 40.05 -17.82 7.00
C SER A 50 41.16 -17.09 7.76
N ASP A 51 41.96 -16.26 7.07
CA ASP A 51 43.05 -15.49 7.68
C ASP A 51 42.58 -14.42 8.66
N ALA A 52 41.39 -13.87 8.47
CA ALA A 52 40.79 -12.92 9.41
C ALA A 52 40.22 -13.57 10.68
N ALA A 53 39.98 -14.89 10.67
CA ALA A 53 39.36 -15.62 11.77
C ALA A 53 40.38 -16.28 12.71
N PRO A 54 40.09 -16.42 14.02
CA PRO A 54 40.99 -17.08 14.97
C PRO A 54 40.89 -18.61 14.90
N ASN A 55 41.08 -19.19 13.71
CA ASN A 55 40.83 -20.61 13.45
C ASN A 55 42.10 -21.49 13.50
N ARG A 56 43.24 -20.89 13.82
CA ARG A 56 44.56 -21.53 13.81
C ARG A 56 45.38 -21.09 15.01
N SER A 57 46.28 -21.96 15.45
CA SER A 57 47.21 -21.66 16.53
C SER A 57 48.60 -21.40 15.97
N SER A 58 49.38 -20.55 16.66
CA SER A 58 50.81 -20.47 16.37
C SER A 58 51.55 -21.71 16.85
N THR A 59 52.78 -21.84 16.38
CA THR A 59 53.81 -22.69 16.98
C THR A 59 54.93 -21.77 17.44
N SER A 60 55.33 -21.89 18.70
CA SER A 60 56.27 -20.95 19.32
C SER A 60 57.54 -21.62 19.85
N SER A 61 58.60 -20.82 19.96
CA SER A 61 59.77 -21.10 20.77
C SER A 61 60.10 -19.86 21.60
N GLY A 62 59.53 -19.78 22.81
CA GLY A 62 59.57 -18.56 23.63
C GLY A 62 58.82 -17.42 22.97
N ASN A 63 59.45 -16.25 22.81
CA ASN A 63 58.81 -15.07 22.20
C ASN A 63 58.84 -15.08 20.65
N ALA A 64 59.23 -16.19 20.02
CA ALA A 64 59.22 -16.35 18.58
C ALA A 64 58.02 -17.21 18.16
N TYR A 65 57.04 -16.59 17.50
CA TYR A 65 55.80 -17.20 17.05
C TYR A 65 55.84 -17.45 15.53
N ALA A 66 55.30 -18.58 15.09
CA ALA A 66 55.12 -18.92 13.68
C ALA A 66 53.69 -19.36 13.38
N VAL A 67 53.12 -18.89 12.27
CA VAL A 67 51.75 -19.21 11.85
C VAL A 67 51.68 -19.38 10.33
N ALA A 68 50.79 -20.24 9.84
CA ALA A 68 50.50 -20.39 8.42
C ALA A 68 49.25 -19.59 8.03
N SER A 69 49.28 -18.95 6.87
CA SER A 69 48.15 -18.26 6.25
C SER A 69 47.62 -19.05 5.05
N ASP A 70 46.32 -18.94 4.79
CA ASP A 70 45.67 -19.58 3.65
C ASP A 70 45.71 -18.68 2.40
N ALA A 71 45.88 -17.36 2.56
CA ALA A 71 45.97 -16.39 1.47
C ALA A 71 47.43 -15.96 1.15
N ALA A 72 48.43 -16.75 1.54
CA ALA A 72 49.85 -16.42 1.43
C ALA A 72 50.28 -15.99 0.01
N GLY A 73 51.02 -14.88 -0.09
CA GLY A 73 51.73 -14.46 -1.30
C GLY A 73 53.24 -14.73 -1.21
N ALA A 74 53.97 -14.62 -2.33
CA ALA A 74 55.41 -14.85 -2.39
C ALA A 74 56.25 -13.85 -1.55
N SER A 75 55.69 -12.68 -1.25
CA SER A 75 56.32 -11.64 -0.41
C SER A 75 55.32 -11.09 0.62
N LEU A 76 55.82 -10.49 1.70
CA LEU A 76 54.97 -9.82 2.68
C LEU A 76 54.51 -8.46 2.14
N THR A 77 53.22 -8.19 2.21
CA THR A 77 52.61 -7.01 1.59
C THR A 77 51.92 -6.13 2.61
N ASN A 78 51.92 -4.81 2.37
CA ASN A 78 51.39 -3.88 3.36
C ASN A 78 49.90 -4.14 3.63
N CYS A 79 49.50 -4.08 4.90
CA CYS A 79 48.14 -4.39 5.37
C CYS A 79 47.73 -5.87 5.29
N GLU A 80 48.67 -6.79 5.03
CA GLU A 80 48.43 -8.21 5.18
C GLU A 80 47.99 -8.53 6.61
N GLN A 81 46.87 -9.24 6.77
CA GLN A 81 46.25 -9.51 8.06
C GLN A 81 46.30 -11.02 8.37
N ILE A 82 46.59 -11.36 9.63
CA ILE A 82 46.40 -12.71 10.12
C ILE A 82 45.89 -12.72 11.56
N THR A 83 44.83 -13.47 11.82
CA THR A 83 44.30 -13.73 13.16
C THR A 83 44.64 -15.17 13.56
N PHE A 84 45.19 -15.35 14.76
CA PHE A 84 45.56 -16.67 15.28
C PHE A 84 45.52 -16.71 16.80
N ILE A 85 45.60 -17.92 17.36
CA ILE A 85 45.63 -18.18 18.80
C ILE A 85 47.08 -18.46 19.21
N PRO A 86 47.72 -17.62 20.04
CA PRO A 86 49.05 -17.87 20.56
C PRO A 86 49.10 -19.18 21.37
N ASP A 87 50.14 -19.98 21.17
CA ASP A 87 50.37 -21.23 21.88
C ASP A 87 51.17 -21.05 23.18
N ALA A 88 51.82 -19.89 23.37
CA ALA A 88 52.55 -19.53 24.57
C ALA A 88 52.38 -18.05 24.95
N ASP A 89 52.51 -17.75 26.24
CA ASP A 89 52.60 -16.38 26.75
C ASP A 89 53.92 -15.76 26.33
N ASN A 90 53.93 -14.44 26.08
CA ASN A 90 55.19 -13.75 25.87
C ASN A 90 55.84 -13.32 27.18
N THR A 91 57.16 -13.34 27.20
CA THR A 91 58.00 -12.92 28.35
C THR A 91 58.83 -11.66 28.05
N GLY A 92 58.67 -11.10 26.85
CA GLY A 92 59.38 -9.90 26.38
C GLY A 92 59.13 -9.64 24.88
N ALA A 93 60.10 -9.00 24.21
CA ALA A 93 60.04 -8.67 22.78
C ALA A 93 59.75 -9.90 21.92
N CYS A 94 58.81 -9.77 20.97
CA CYS A 94 58.29 -10.88 20.18
C CYS A 94 58.64 -10.76 18.70
N THR A 95 58.71 -11.91 18.02
CA THR A 95 58.77 -11.98 16.56
C THR A 95 57.65 -12.86 16.02
N LEU A 96 57.13 -12.52 14.85
CA LEU A 96 56.13 -13.32 14.13
C LEU A 96 56.67 -13.71 12.75
N ASN A 97 56.64 -15.01 12.44
CA ASN A 97 57.00 -15.57 11.14
C ASN A 97 55.75 -16.18 10.49
N VAL A 98 55.27 -15.54 9.42
CA VAL A 98 54.09 -16.01 8.68
C VAL A 98 54.55 -16.75 7.41
N ASP A 99 54.12 -17.99 7.24
CA ASP A 99 54.44 -18.87 6.09
C ASP A 99 55.94 -19.12 5.84
N GLY A 100 56.78 -18.97 6.86
CA GLY A 100 58.22 -19.12 6.69
C GLY A 100 58.87 -18.01 5.86
N ARG A 101 58.18 -16.88 5.64
CA ARG A 101 58.69 -15.71 4.88
C ARG A 101 59.71 -14.85 5.65
N GLY A 102 60.16 -15.34 6.80
CA GLY A 102 61.17 -14.73 7.66
C GLY A 102 60.53 -14.10 8.90
N ALA A 103 61.13 -14.32 10.07
CA ALA A 103 60.65 -13.75 11.32
C ALA A 103 60.84 -12.23 11.32
N LYS A 104 59.76 -11.49 11.58
CA LYS A 104 59.75 -10.02 11.70
C LYS A 104 59.41 -9.62 13.12
N ALA A 105 59.85 -8.44 13.56
CA ALA A 105 59.47 -7.90 14.86
C ALA A 105 57.94 -7.81 14.94
N TRP A 106 57.36 -8.22 16.07
CA TRP A 106 55.91 -8.19 16.29
C TRP A 106 55.61 -7.35 17.53
N ARG A 107 54.78 -6.33 17.34
CA ARG A 107 54.70 -5.18 18.25
C ARG A 107 53.27 -4.64 18.41
N PRO A 108 52.91 -4.00 19.53
CA PRO A 108 51.61 -3.34 19.70
C PRO A 108 51.51 -2.02 18.92
N ALA A 109 52.64 -1.36 18.69
CA ALA A 109 52.73 -0.12 17.92
C ALA A 109 54.12 -0.03 17.26
N PRO A 110 54.28 0.78 16.19
CA PRO A 110 55.55 0.88 15.48
C PRO A 110 56.74 1.20 16.40
N GLY A 111 57.75 0.32 16.40
CA GLY A 111 58.95 0.47 17.22
C GLY A 111 58.80 0.27 18.74
N VAL A 112 57.62 -0.10 19.23
CA VAL A 112 57.36 -0.39 20.66
C VAL A 112 57.38 -1.91 20.86
N GLU A 113 58.16 -2.44 21.79
CA GLU A 113 58.16 -3.89 22.05
C GLU A 113 57.01 -4.32 22.97
N PHE A 114 56.53 -5.56 22.83
CA PHE A 114 55.61 -6.14 23.82
C PHE A 114 56.31 -6.32 25.17
N GLU A 115 55.58 -6.00 26.24
CA GLU A 115 55.95 -6.35 27.61
C GLU A 115 55.51 -7.78 27.93
N SER A 116 56.13 -8.41 28.93
CA SER A 116 55.73 -9.74 29.40
C SER A 116 54.23 -9.79 29.73
N GLY A 117 53.53 -10.82 29.25
CA GLY A 117 52.09 -11.00 29.48
C GLY A 117 51.18 -10.11 28.62
N ASN A 118 51.71 -9.42 27.62
CA ASN A 118 50.90 -8.71 26.63
C ASN A 118 50.20 -9.65 25.65
N ILE A 119 50.82 -10.80 25.39
CA ILE A 119 50.28 -11.92 24.62
C ILE A 119 50.05 -13.08 25.58
N LEU A 120 48.85 -13.61 25.59
CA LEU A 120 48.45 -14.73 26.44
C LEU A 120 48.08 -15.94 25.58
N THR A 121 48.53 -17.12 26.01
CA THR A 121 48.17 -18.39 25.41
C THR A 121 46.65 -18.55 25.40
N GLY A 122 46.10 -19.05 24.28
CA GLY A 122 44.66 -19.26 24.13
C GLY A 122 43.83 -18.01 23.87
N VAL A 123 44.40 -16.80 23.88
CA VAL A 123 43.69 -15.55 23.59
C VAL A 123 43.94 -15.13 22.14
N PRO A 124 42.90 -15.11 21.26
CA PRO A 124 43.06 -14.69 19.88
C PRO A 124 43.72 -13.32 19.70
N VAL A 125 44.63 -13.22 18.74
CA VAL A 125 45.27 -11.98 18.33
C VAL A 125 45.21 -11.80 16.82
N THR A 126 45.04 -10.56 16.37
CA THR A 126 45.14 -10.16 14.97
C THR A 126 46.40 -9.33 14.76
N ALA A 127 47.23 -9.70 13.78
CA ALA A 127 48.42 -8.99 13.37
C ALA A 127 48.28 -8.43 11.96
N TYR A 128 48.79 -7.23 11.75
CA TYR A 128 48.81 -6.51 10.48
C TYR A 128 50.24 -6.21 10.07
N TYR A 129 50.63 -6.58 8.84
CA TYR A 129 51.97 -6.31 8.36
C TYR A 129 52.11 -4.86 7.88
N ARG A 130 53.18 -4.20 8.31
CA ARG A 130 53.53 -2.84 7.88
C ARG A 130 54.83 -2.86 7.11
N LEU A 131 54.73 -2.70 5.78
CA LEU A 131 55.89 -2.75 4.89
C LEU A 131 56.90 -1.63 5.16
N ALA A 132 56.43 -0.43 5.53
CA ALA A 132 57.28 0.75 5.73
C ALA A 132 58.28 0.62 6.89
N SER A 133 57.97 -0.22 7.88
CA SER A 133 58.82 -0.44 9.06
C SER A 133 59.26 -1.90 9.22
N ASP A 134 58.93 -2.77 8.26
CA ASP A 134 59.31 -4.19 8.22
C ASP A 134 58.94 -4.94 9.51
N GLU A 135 57.72 -4.72 10.01
CA GLU A 135 57.23 -5.26 11.29
C GLU A 135 55.74 -5.68 11.22
N TRP A 136 55.34 -6.58 12.11
CA TRP A 136 53.94 -6.91 12.39
C TRP A 136 53.40 -6.06 13.53
N LEU A 137 52.18 -5.56 13.38
CA LEU A 137 51.51 -4.75 14.37
C LEU A 137 50.23 -5.44 14.84
N SER A 138 50.07 -5.58 16.15
CA SER A 138 48.79 -5.96 16.77
C SER A 138 48.34 -4.83 17.69
N PRO A 139 47.78 -3.75 17.13
CA PRO A 139 47.25 -2.67 17.92
C PRO A 139 46.11 -3.21 18.79
N GLY A 140 46.20 -3.01 20.10
CA GLY A 140 45.21 -3.51 21.05
C GLY A 140 45.54 -4.84 21.72
N THR A 141 46.69 -5.46 21.44
CA THR A 141 47.22 -6.56 22.27
C THR A 141 48.35 -6.06 23.16
N GLY A 142 48.39 -6.51 24.40
CA GLY A 142 48.86 -5.71 25.52
C GLY A 142 47.70 -5.00 26.21
N TYR A 143 46.96 -5.74 27.03
CA TYR A 143 46.00 -5.22 28.01
C TYR A 143 44.92 -4.25 27.50
N TYR A 144 43.87 -4.77 26.87
CA TYR A 144 42.56 -4.08 26.80
C TYR A 144 41.39 -4.97 27.21
N VAL A 145 41.52 -5.70 28.32
CA VAL A 145 40.35 -6.12 29.13
C VAL A 145 40.71 -6.04 30.62
N SER A 146 40.80 -4.80 31.13
CA SER A 146 40.48 -4.37 32.52
C SER A 146 41.23 -3.09 32.92
N GLN A 147 41.19 -2.04 32.09
CA GLN A 147 41.50 -0.68 32.60
C GLN A 147 40.84 0.48 31.84
N SER A 148 39.67 0.25 31.21
CA SER A 148 38.74 1.36 30.97
C SER A 148 38.10 1.88 32.28
N ALA A 149 38.36 1.23 33.42
CA ALA A 149 37.93 1.65 34.75
C ALA A 149 39.10 2.21 35.58
N SER A 150 39.59 3.39 35.20
CA SER A 150 40.02 4.44 36.15
C SER A 150 40.58 5.70 35.47
N GLY A 151 41.06 5.66 34.23
CA GLY A 151 41.68 6.84 33.59
C GLY A 151 40.77 7.67 32.67
N VAL A 152 39.99 7.01 31.81
CA VAL A 152 39.15 7.67 30.78
C VAL A 152 37.76 8.06 31.29
N ALA A 153 37.27 7.45 32.37
CA ALA A 153 36.14 7.97 33.12
C ALA A 153 36.48 9.30 33.81
N LEU A 154 37.69 9.45 34.37
CA LEU A 154 38.11 10.69 35.03
C LEU A 154 38.27 11.86 34.05
N GLN A 155 38.79 11.61 32.83
CA GLN A 155 38.91 12.68 31.82
C GLN A 155 37.58 13.06 31.16
N SER A 156 36.67 12.11 30.92
CA SER A 156 35.34 12.41 30.36
C SER A 156 34.36 13.00 31.39
N ILE A 157 34.53 12.73 32.69
CA ILE A 157 33.72 13.33 33.76
C ILE A 157 34.22 14.74 34.10
N THR A 158 35.54 14.95 34.24
CA THR A 158 36.11 16.29 34.49
C THR A 158 35.83 17.25 33.32
N ALA A 159 35.70 16.74 32.10
CA ALA A 159 35.34 17.52 30.92
C ALA A 159 33.82 17.80 30.77
N ARG A 160 32.95 17.19 31.59
CA ARG A 160 31.48 17.33 31.51
C ARG A 160 30.83 17.97 32.74
N LEU A 161 31.61 18.26 33.79
CA LEU A 161 31.16 19.06 34.93
C LEU A 161 31.28 20.57 34.59
N PRO A 162 30.29 21.41 34.94
CA PRO A 162 30.50 22.84 35.05
C PRO A 162 31.71 23.11 35.96
N GLN A 163 32.68 23.87 35.46
CA GLN A 163 33.91 24.18 36.17
C GLN A 163 33.66 25.18 37.29
N ILE A 164 34.55 25.21 38.28
CA ILE A 164 34.50 26.23 39.32
C ILE A 164 34.60 27.62 38.67
N GLY A 165 33.65 28.50 39.01
CA GLY A 165 33.52 29.83 38.41
C GLY A 165 32.58 29.90 37.20
N ASP A 166 32.09 28.78 36.67
CA ASP A 166 31.08 28.77 35.61
C ASP A 166 29.76 29.37 36.09
N LEU A 167 29.08 30.08 35.18
CA LEU A 167 27.74 30.61 35.39
C LEU A 167 26.70 29.65 34.84
N VAL A 168 25.75 29.26 35.67
CA VAL A 168 24.64 28.38 35.29
C VAL A 168 23.34 29.16 35.30
N VAL A 169 22.64 29.18 34.15
CA VAL A 169 21.29 29.73 34.04
C VAL A 169 20.30 28.72 34.62
N SER A 170 19.48 29.15 35.57
CA SER A 170 18.59 28.29 36.35
C SER A 170 17.18 28.86 36.40
N TYR A 171 16.18 27.98 36.30
CA TYR A 171 14.78 28.32 36.58
C TYR A 171 14.38 27.94 38.02
N ALA A 172 15.29 27.34 38.80
CA ALA A 172 15.00 26.83 40.13
C ALA A 172 14.90 27.98 41.15
N PRO A 173 13.94 27.94 42.09
CA PRO A 173 13.73 29.00 43.07
C PRO A 173 14.86 29.10 44.11
N THR A 174 15.68 28.06 44.26
CA THR A 174 16.87 28.03 45.13
C THR A 174 18.10 27.51 44.35
N PRO A 175 19.32 27.98 44.67
CA PRO A 175 20.53 27.49 44.02
C PRO A 175 20.76 26.02 44.38
N GLY A 176 21.22 25.24 43.40
CA GLY A 176 21.63 23.85 43.61
C GLY A 176 22.81 23.73 44.59
N ALA A 177 22.99 22.54 45.18
CA ALA A 177 24.09 22.29 46.11
C ALA A 177 25.44 22.61 45.45
N GLY A 178 26.31 23.32 46.18
CA GLY A 178 27.62 23.75 45.66
C GLY A 178 27.59 24.96 44.72
N ARG A 179 26.44 25.65 44.59
CA ARG A 179 26.31 26.89 43.80
C ARG A 179 25.91 28.08 44.67
N ILE A 180 26.30 29.28 44.26
CA ILE A 180 25.92 30.55 44.88
C ILE A 180 25.05 31.32 43.89
N ARG A 181 23.86 31.77 44.31
CA ARG A 181 22.99 32.62 43.49
C ARG A 181 23.51 34.06 43.45
N LEU A 182 23.68 34.59 42.23
CA LEU A 182 24.01 36.00 42.04
C LEU A 182 22.78 36.89 42.28
N THR A 183 22.96 38.00 43.01
CA THR A 183 21.87 38.91 43.44
C THR A 183 21.96 40.27 42.74
N GLU A 184 21.12 41.23 43.16
CA GLU A 184 20.98 42.56 42.57
C GLU A 184 22.19 43.48 42.87
N SER A 185 22.96 43.13 43.90
CA SER A 185 24.15 43.84 44.37
C SER A 185 25.36 42.92 44.43
N THR A 186 26.55 43.51 44.38
CA THR A 186 27.81 42.78 44.64
C THR A 186 27.73 42.02 45.97
N GLN A 187 27.98 40.72 45.94
CA GLN A 187 27.94 39.85 47.13
C GLN A 187 29.36 39.64 47.66
N SER A 188 29.57 39.84 48.96
CA SER A 188 30.82 39.51 49.65
C SER A 188 30.70 38.13 50.30
N VAL A 189 31.56 37.19 49.90
CA VAL A 189 31.50 35.78 50.29
C VAL A 189 32.78 35.38 51.04
N LEU A 190 32.64 34.58 52.09
CA LEU A 190 33.77 34.06 52.88
C LEU A 190 34.63 33.08 52.07
N LYS A 191 35.96 33.28 52.13
CA LYS A 191 36.94 32.40 51.48
C LYS A 191 36.93 30.98 52.05
N ALA A 192 36.65 30.84 53.34
CA ALA A 192 36.63 29.55 54.03
C ALA A 192 35.43 28.68 53.63
N ASP A 193 34.30 29.29 53.30
CA ASP A 193 33.07 28.58 52.94
C ASP A 193 33.13 28.02 51.50
N TYR A 194 33.92 28.67 50.63
CA TYR A 194 34.08 28.29 49.22
C TYR A 194 35.56 28.34 48.78
N PRO A 195 36.40 27.42 49.30
CA PRO A 195 37.85 27.44 49.08
C PRO A 195 38.23 27.19 47.62
N GLU A 196 37.45 26.40 46.89
CA GLU A 196 37.67 26.10 45.48
C GLU A 196 37.45 27.35 44.60
N LEU A 197 36.32 28.04 44.79
CA LEU A 197 36.03 29.28 44.08
C LEU A 197 37.01 30.40 44.43
N ASN A 198 37.43 30.48 45.69
CA ASN A 198 38.48 31.39 46.10
C ASN A 198 39.80 31.14 45.35
N ASN A 199 40.17 29.88 45.14
CA ASN A 199 41.38 29.52 44.40
C ASN A 199 41.27 29.86 42.91
N TYR A 200 40.09 29.61 42.30
CA TYR A 200 39.83 30.01 40.92
C TYR A 200 39.91 31.53 40.73
N LEU A 201 39.23 32.29 41.58
CA LEU A 201 39.17 33.75 41.48
C LEU A 201 40.53 34.41 41.77
N SER A 202 41.37 33.81 42.63
CA SER A 202 42.74 34.31 42.85
C SER A 202 43.59 34.20 41.59
N GLY A 203 43.43 33.11 40.81
CA GLY A 203 44.11 32.90 39.54
C GLY A 203 43.75 33.92 38.45
N ILE A 204 42.57 34.53 38.54
CA ILE A 204 42.12 35.61 37.65
C ILE A 204 42.11 36.99 38.34
N SER A 205 42.89 37.15 39.41
CA SER A 205 43.13 38.42 40.13
C SER A 205 41.89 39.05 40.77
N TYR A 206 40.90 38.24 41.18
CA TYR A 206 39.63 38.67 41.79
C TYR A 206 38.97 39.85 41.03
N PRO A 207 38.34 39.60 39.88
CA PRO A 207 37.81 40.66 39.00
C PRO A 207 36.83 41.64 39.67
N TRP A 208 36.22 41.22 40.79
CA TRP A 208 35.25 42.00 41.56
C TRP A 208 35.77 42.47 42.92
N GLY A 209 37.05 42.23 43.21
CA GLY A 209 37.70 42.60 44.46
C GLY A 209 37.71 41.50 45.51
N SER A 210 38.69 41.57 46.41
CA SER A 210 38.82 40.69 47.56
C SER A 210 39.40 41.41 48.78
N THR A 211 39.18 40.85 49.95
CA THR A 211 39.86 41.21 51.20
C THR A 211 40.65 39.99 51.71
N ALA A 212 41.27 40.10 52.89
CA ALA A 212 41.99 38.98 53.49
C ALA A 212 41.10 37.73 53.69
N THR A 213 39.83 37.92 54.05
CA THR A 213 38.92 36.83 54.44
C THR A 213 37.74 36.61 53.48
N HIS A 214 37.46 37.56 52.57
CA HIS A 214 36.33 37.49 51.65
C HIS A 214 36.75 37.75 50.20
N PHE A 215 35.94 37.31 49.24
CA PHE A 215 35.98 37.73 47.84
C PHE A 215 34.59 38.20 47.39
N SER A 216 34.54 39.04 46.37
CA SER A 216 33.29 39.59 45.85
C SER A 216 32.84 38.89 44.57
N LEU A 217 31.53 38.83 44.35
CA LEU A 217 30.87 38.32 43.14
C LEU A 217 30.05 39.44 42.47
N PRO A 218 29.87 39.41 41.13
CA PRO A 218 29.14 40.46 40.42
C PRO A 218 27.64 40.46 40.75
N PRO A 219 26.97 41.63 40.66
CA PRO A 219 25.52 41.66 40.58
C PRO A 219 25.05 41.04 39.25
N ALA A 220 23.91 40.35 39.26
CA ALA A 220 23.30 39.76 38.06
C ALA A 220 21.76 39.83 38.04
N ALA A 221 21.09 39.88 39.19
CA ALA A 221 19.64 39.97 39.21
C ALA A 221 19.17 41.35 38.70
N GLY A 222 18.29 41.36 37.70
CA GLY A 222 17.85 42.57 37.01
C GLY A 222 18.82 43.09 35.93
N TYR A 223 19.98 42.44 35.74
CA TYR A 223 20.95 42.79 34.71
C TYR A 223 20.83 41.89 33.48
N PHE A 224 21.11 42.44 32.30
CA PHE A 224 21.31 41.66 31.08
C PHE A 224 22.76 41.17 30.98
N LEU A 225 22.94 39.89 30.66
CA LEU A 225 24.25 39.36 30.33
C LEU A 225 24.66 39.84 28.93
N ARG A 226 25.81 40.51 28.86
CA ARG A 226 26.50 40.78 27.60
C ARG A 226 27.88 40.16 27.62
N PHE A 227 28.28 39.60 26.48
CA PHE A 227 29.64 39.07 26.32
C PHE A 227 30.62 40.25 26.17
N ALA A 228 31.74 40.19 26.91
CA ALA A 228 32.80 41.18 26.81
C ALA A 228 33.38 41.17 25.39
N ALA A 229 33.45 42.34 24.75
CA ALA A 229 34.04 42.45 23.41
C ALA A 229 35.56 42.28 23.48
N THR A 230 36.13 41.53 22.55
CA THR A 230 37.59 41.36 22.41
C THR A 230 38.24 42.50 21.61
N THR A 231 37.43 43.40 21.04
CA THR A 231 37.88 44.55 20.24
C THR A 231 36.99 45.78 20.50
N SER A 232 37.48 46.96 20.18
CA SER A 232 36.74 48.23 20.27
C SER A 232 35.74 48.45 19.12
N ALA A 233 35.58 47.50 18.20
CA ALA A 233 34.71 47.65 17.03
C ALA A 233 33.20 47.58 17.36
N ILE A 234 32.84 46.91 18.46
CA ILE A 234 31.44 46.66 18.86
C ILE A 234 30.98 47.62 19.97
N ASP A 235 31.90 48.07 20.82
CA ASP A 235 31.61 49.05 21.88
C ASP A 235 32.49 50.29 21.66
N THR A 236 31.85 51.39 21.26
CA THR A 236 32.55 52.66 20.95
C THR A 236 33.20 53.31 22.18
N GLY A 237 32.91 52.83 23.38
CA GLY A 237 33.61 53.20 24.62
C GLY A 237 34.87 52.37 24.94
N GLY A 238 35.22 51.39 24.10
CA GLY A 238 36.33 50.45 24.32
C GLY A 238 35.89 49.08 24.87
N ALA A 239 36.80 48.09 24.83
CA ALA A 239 36.52 46.74 25.34
C ALA A 239 36.24 46.79 26.85
N ARG A 240 35.06 46.34 27.26
CA ARG A 240 34.64 46.34 28.67
C ARG A 240 35.19 45.13 29.41
N THR A 241 35.67 45.33 30.62
CA THR A 241 36.14 44.24 31.51
C THR A 241 34.98 43.34 31.90
N ALA A 242 35.21 42.02 31.93
CA ALA A 242 34.22 41.04 32.37
C ALA A 242 33.71 41.38 33.77
N GLY A 243 32.38 41.43 33.92
CA GLY A 243 31.73 41.75 35.19
C GLY A 243 31.55 43.24 35.51
N SER A 244 31.86 44.14 34.57
CA SER A 244 31.43 45.54 34.64
C SER A 244 29.93 45.69 34.39
N THR A 245 29.29 46.65 35.07
CA THR A 245 27.87 46.99 34.88
C THR A 245 27.70 48.15 33.89
N GLN A 246 26.50 48.25 33.30
CA GLN A 246 26.13 49.33 32.40
C GLN A 246 24.70 49.77 32.72
N SER A 247 24.48 51.08 32.84
CA SER A 247 23.14 51.65 32.88
C SER A 247 22.48 51.55 31.52
N ASP A 248 21.15 51.49 31.48
CA ASP A 248 20.41 51.53 30.22
C ASP A 248 20.71 52.82 29.44
N GLN A 249 20.81 52.70 28.12
CA GLN A 249 21.17 53.80 27.24
C GLN A 249 20.35 53.71 25.96
N ASN A 250 19.73 54.82 25.56
CA ASN A 250 19.17 55.00 24.23
C ASN A 250 20.11 55.90 23.41
N LYS A 251 20.34 55.55 22.14
CA LYS A 251 21.22 56.35 21.28
C LYS A 251 20.60 57.73 21.07
N THR A 252 21.42 58.79 21.21
CA THR A 252 20.99 60.16 20.90
C THR A 252 20.41 60.19 19.49
N HIS A 253 19.17 60.67 19.37
CA HIS A 253 18.49 60.83 18.10
C HIS A 253 17.72 62.13 18.10
N THR A 254 17.57 62.73 16.92
CA THR A 254 16.88 64.02 16.74
C THR A 254 15.53 63.80 16.10
N HIS A 255 14.50 64.45 16.62
CA HIS A 255 13.20 64.58 15.97
C HIS A 255 13.09 65.97 15.36
N THR A 256 12.75 66.06 14.07
CA THR A 256 12.48 67.36 13.44
C THR A 256 11.02 67.67 13.67
N VAL A 257 10.72 68.66 14.51
CA VAL A 257 9.34 69.07 14.81
C VAL A 257 9.16 70.52 14.41
N THR A 258 8.14 70.81 13.60
CA THR A 258 7.73 72.19 13.29
C THR A 258 6.72 72.63 14.35
N ALA A 259 7.11 73.54 15.23
CA ALA A 259 6.24 74.07 16.27
C ALA A 259 5.58 75.39 15.81
N THR A 260 4.26 75.41 15.68
CA THR A 260 3.45 76.63 15.60
C THR A 260 2.70 76.79 16.92
N GLY A 261 2.94 77.89 17.63
CA GLY A 261 2.24 78.24 18.87
C GLY A 261 1.47 79.55 18.74
N THR A 262 0.22 79.58 19.20
CA THR A 262 -0.55 80.80 19.45
C THR A 262 -0.76 80.96 20.96
N THR A 263 -0.51 82.14 21.51
CA THR A 263 -0.75 82.46 22.93
C THR A 263 -2.01 83.32 23.07
N ASN A 264 -2.86 83.08 24.07
CA ASN A 264 -4.01 83.95 24.38
C ASN A 264 -3.78 84.88 25.60
N THR A 265 -2.59 84.91 26.20
CA THR A 265 -2.17 85.87 27.25
C THR A 265 -0.63 85.91 27.37
N THR A 266 -0.05 87.07 27.72
CA THR A 266 1.40 87.29 27.89
C THR A 266 1.91 86.80 29.24
N GLY A 267 3.04 86.09 29.25
CA GLY A 267 3.82 85.85 30.47
C GLY A 267 5.33 85.81 30.26
N ALA A 268 6.07 85.69 31.37
CA ALA A 268 7.48 86.07 31.48
C ALA A 268 8.44 85.19 30.67
N HIS A 269 9.33 85.83 29.90
CA HIS A 269 10.43 85.21 29.18
C HIS A 269 11.61 86.19 29.07
N ALA A 270 12.85 85.67 29.00
CA ALA A 270 14.08 86.46 28.99
C ALA A 270 14.70 86.51 27.58
N HIS A 271 15.12 87.69 27.13
CA HIS A 271 15.80 87.87 25.84
C HIS A 271 17.24 88.32 26.06
N THR A 272 18.17 87.71 25.34
CA THR A 272 19.56 88.17 25.26
C THR A 272 19.70 88.98 23.97
N VAL A 273 19.66 90.30 24.04
CA VAL A 273 19.88 91.19 22.89
C VAL A 273 21.30 91.75 22.94
N ALA A 274 22.10 91.39 21.93
CA ALA A 274 23.35 92.06 21.62
C ALA A 274 23.07 93.05 20.46
N ASP A 275 23.28 94.35 20.72
CA ASP A 275 23.18 95.50 19.81
C ASP A 275 21.80 95.95 19.29
N VAL A 276 21.47 97.25 19.11
CA VAL A 276 21.92 98.54 19.68
C VAL A 276 20.97 99.63 19.10
N PHE A 277 20.51 100.56 19.94
CA PHE A 277 19.93 101.88 19.60
C PHE A 277 18.77 101.99 18.57
N LYS A 278 17.58 102.39 19.06
CA LYS A 278 16.88 103.61 18.60
C LYS A 278 16.08 104.29 19.73
N ASN A 279 16.49 105.53 20.03
CA ASN A 279 15.79 106.67 20.64
C ASN A 279 15.23 106.61 22.09
N THR A 280 16.07 107.09 23.01
CA THR A 280 15.79 108.07 24.10
C THR A 280 15.21 109.40 23.54
N PRO A 281 14.64 110.36 24.33
CA PRO A 281 15.08 110.76 25.69
C PRO A 281 14.01 111.26 26.69
N THR A 282 14.36 111.25 27.99
CA THR A 282 14.30 112.38 28.96
C THR A 282 14.67 111.84 30.35
N SER A 283 15.90 112.08 30.80
CA SER A 283 16.25 113.01 31.91
C SER A 283 15.67 112.58 33.27
N ILE A 284 16.48 112.05 34.20
CA ILE A 284 17.26 112.81 35.23
C ILE A 284 16.28 113.68 36.04
N VAL A 285 16.09 113.51 37.36
CA VAL A 285 17.00 113.93 38.44
C VAL A 285 16.76 113.11 39.73
N SER A 286 17.88 112.88 40.40
CA SER A 286 18.12 112.30 41.72
C SER A 286 17.58 113.09 42.93
N SER A 287 17.27 112.39 44.02
CA SER A 287 17.56 112.91 45.37
C SER A 287 18.08 111.80 46.30
N GLY A 288 19.42 111.62 46.27
CA GLY A 288 20.30 111.05 47.32
C GLY A 288 20.21 109.54 47.59
N GLY A 289 21.25 108.72 47.47
CA GLY A 289 22.65 108.89 47.05
C GLY A 289 23.42 107.59 47.35
N GLY A 290 24.04 106.99 46.33
CA GLY A 290 24.95 105.83 46.46
C GLY A 290 25.09 105.07 45.12
N PRO A 291 26.30 104.68 44.66
CA PRO A 291 26.66 104.68 43.24
C PRO A 291 26.29 103.42 42.44
N ILE A 292 26.20 103.65 41.13
CA ILE A 292 25.79 102.79 40.02
C ILE A 292 26.75 101.61 39.84
N GLY A 293 26.21 100.38 39.81
CA GLY A 293 26.92 99.14 39.47
C GLY A 293 26.22 98.35 38.36
N ALA A 294 26.96 98.15 37.26
CA ALA A 294 26.88 97.13 36.20
C ALA A 294 25.50 96.66 35.66
N PHE A 295 25.34 96.88 34.34
CA PHE A 295 24.23 96.56 33.45
C PHE A 295 23.66 95.14 33.59
N GLY A 296 22.40 95.05 34.02
CA GLY A 296 21.64 93.81 34.20
C GLY A 296 20.69 93.49 33.04
N THR A 297 20.49 92.19 32.84
CA THR A 297 19.46 91.53 32.02
C THR A 297 18.06 92.07 32.34
N ALA A 298 17.28 92.46 31.33
CA ALA A 298 15.88 92.89 31.53
C ALA A 298 14.95 91.66 31.58
N THR A 299 14.51 91.29 32.78
CA THR A 299 13.43 90.33 33.02
C THR A 299 12.10 91.07 33.12
N SER A 300 11.11 90.70 32.30
CA SER A 300 9.73 91.16 32.49
C SER A 300 9.16 90.58 33.79
N GLY A 301 8.51 91.40 34.62
CA GLY A 301 7.92 90.97 35.89
C GLY A 301 6.90 89.84 35.74
N SER A 302 6.97 88.86 36.63
CA SER A 302 6.06 87.72 36.71
C SER A 302 4.67 88.14 37.19
N SER A 303 3.61 87.63 36.55
CA SER A 303 2.25 87.60 37.11
C SER A 303 1.85 86.17 37.53
N GLY A 304 2.83 85.34 37.89
CA GLY A 304 2.68 83.92 38.17
C GLY A 304 3.05 83.03 36.98
N ASP A 305 3.27 81.73 37.26
CA ASP A 305 3.58 80.73 36.25
C ASP A 305 2.50 80.68 35.16
N HIS A 306 2.94 80.67 33.90
CA HIS A 306 2.07 80.41 32.75
C HIS A 306 2.76 79.38 31.85
N SER A 307 1.98 78.52 31.20
CA SER A 307 2.47 77.41 30.40
C SER A 307 2.16 77.62 28.92
N HIS A 308 3.14 77.36 28.06
CA HIS A 308 2.90 77.23 26.62
C HIS A 308 2.41 75.82 26.33
N THR A 309 1.22 75.67 25.75
CA THR A 309 0.85 74.40 25.12
C THR A 309 1.48 74.36 23.73
N VAL A 310 2.68 73.78 23.63
CA VAL A 310 3.22 73.36 22.34
C VAL A 310 2.68 71.96 22.08
N SER A 311 1.60 71.87 21.30
CA SER A 311 1.06 70.59 20.87
C SER A 311 1.93 70.02 19.75
N VAL A 312 2.78 69.05 20.08
CA VAL A 312 3.36 68.17 19.06
C VAL A 312 2.34 67.05 18.84
N SER A 313 1.71 67.01 17.66
CA SER A 313 0.80 65.90 17.33
C SER A 313 1.61 64.64 17.07
N GLY A 314 1.79 63.86 18.13
CA GLY A 314 2.32 62.51 18.07
C GLY A 314 1.88 61.82 19.35
N THR A 315 1.03 60.81 19.23
CA THR A 315 0.71 59.93 20.36
C THR A 315 2.01 59.27 20.78
N ALA A 316 2.59 59.69 21.91
CA ALA A 316 3.53 58.83 22.61
C ALA A 316 2.72 57.58 22.97
N ALA A 317 2.97 56.47 22.27
CA ALA A 317 2.51 55.18 22.75
C ALA A 317 3.01 55.06 24.19
N GLY A 318 2.13 54.72 25.14
CA GLY A 318 2.43 54.65 26.57
C GLY A 318 3.42 53.54 26.96
N ASP A 319 4.28 53.11 26.03
CA ASP A 319 5.24 52.02 26.18
C ASP A 319 6.63 52.52 26.63
N GLY A 320 6.82 53.85 26.78
CA GLY A 320 8.03 54.43 27.36
C GLY A 320 7.92 54.52 28.88
N GLY A 321 8.50 53.55 29.59
CA GLY A 321 8.63 53.55 31.05
C GLY A 321 10.03 53.96 31.54
N ASP A 322 10.29 53.75 32.83
CA ASP A 322 11.57 54.09 33.51
C ASP A 322 12.78 53.25 33.04
N GLU A 323 12.59 52.30 32.11
CA GLU A 323 13.59 51.32 31.71
C GLU A 323 13.65 51.13 30.19
N VAL A 324 14.84 51.24 29.59
CA VAL A 324 15.08 50.87 28.19
C VAL A 324 15.58 49.42 28.10
N ARG A 325 14.75 48.51 27.58
CA ARG A 325 15.12 47.11 27.34
C ARG A 325 14.47 46.50 26.09
N VAL A 326 15.10 45.46 25.54
CA VAL A 326 14.50 44.58 24.52
C VAL A 326 13.56 43.56 25.18
N LYS A 327 12.66 42.91 24.43
CA LYS A 327 11.82 41.80 24.96
C LYS A 327 12.70 40.71 25.59
N ASN A 328 12.35 40.25 26.79
CA ASN A 328 13.18 39.33 27.59
C ASN A 328 12.34 38.48 28.56
N VAL A 329 12.97 37.42 29.08
CA VAL A 329 12.45 36.52 30.13
C VAL A 329 13.50 36.43 31.23
N ALA A 330 13.08 36.52 32.50
CA ALA A 330 13.98 36.47 33.64
C ALA A 330 14.28 35.02 34.06
N PHE A 331 15.57 34.71 34.19
CA PHE A 331 16.10 33.48 34.79
C PHE A 331 17.09 33.83 35.90
N PHE A 332 17.32 32.90 36.82
CA PHE A 332 18.38 33.04 37.82
C PHE A 332 19.74 32.66 37.23
N VAL A 333 20.81 33.26 37.77
CA VAL A 333 22.19 32.89 37.44
C VAL A 333 22.89 32.46 38.73
N ASP A 334 23.39 31.23 38.74
CA ASP A 334 24.08 30.63 39.87
C ASP A 334 25.54 30.35 39.48
N VAL A 335 26.52 30.77 40.30
CA VAL A 335 27.95 30.45 40.09
C VAL A 335 28.32 29.14 40.76
N VAL A 336 29.09 28.30 40.09
CA VAL A 336 29.57 27.03 40.64
C VAL A 336 30.72 27.30 41.61
N ALA A 337 30.53 26.94 42.87
CA ALA A 337 31.41 27.33 43.98
C ALA A 337 32.11 26.16 44.69
N SER A 338 31.60 24.93 44.56
CA SER A 338 32.29 23.70 45.01
C SER A 338 31.96 22.53 44.10
N SER A 339 33.00 21.85 43.61
CA SER A 339 32.88 20.70 42.72
C SER A 339 32.43 19.46 43.47
N ALA A 340 32.82 19.29 44.74
CA ALA A 340 32.39 18.17 45.58
C ALA A 340 30.88 18.22 45.89
N LEU A 341 30.36 19.41 46.20
CA LEU A 341 28.93 19.61 46.48
C LEU A 341 28.09 19.65 45.19
N ALA A 342 28.64 20.15 44.08
CA ALA A 342 27.99 20.10 42.76
C ALA A 342 28.00 18.67 42.19
N ALA A 343 29.06 17.89 42.42
CA ALA A 343 29.16 16.47 42.02
C ALA A 343 28.23 15.56 42.85
N ALA A 344 27.85 15.96 44.06
CA ALA A 344 26.82 15.24 44.82
C ALA A 344 25.44 15.21 44.11
N GLN A 345 25.21 16.10 43.14
CA GLN A 345 24.00 16.13 42.29
C GLN A 345 24.15 15.37 40.96
N LEU A 346 25.35 14.87 40.64
CA LEU A 346 25.66 14.08 39.46
C LEU A 346 26.53 12.92 39.90
N ALA A 347 25.91 11.81 40.29
CA ALA A 347 26.58 10.62 40.82
C ALA A 347 27.84 10.27 39.99
N VAL A 348 29.02 10.46 40.58
CA VAL A 348 30.26 9.83 40.11
C VAL A 348 30.08 8.32 40.35
N PHE A 349 30.30 7.52 39.29
CA PHE A 349 30.06 6.07 39.19
C PHE A 349 29.71 5.39 40.53
N GLY A 350 28.45 4.99 40.69
CA GLY A 350 27.92 4.33 41.89
C GLY A 350 26.66 5.01 42.44
N TYR A 351 25.90 4.29 43.26
CA TYR A 351 24.74 4.85 43.97
C TYR A 351 25.21 5.72 45.14
N PRO A 352 24.63 6.92 45.34
CA PRO A 352 25.06 7.85 46.39
C PRO A 352 24.58 7.37 47.77
N PHE A 353 25.48 7.36 48.76
CA PHE A 353 25.13 7.04 50.14
C PHE A 353 25.91 7.92 51.13
N GLN A 354 25.41 8.06 52.35
CA GLN A 354 26.19 8.57 53.47
C GLN A 354 26.70 7.43 54.34
N PHE A 355 27.95 7.51 54.78
CA PHE A 355 28.50 6.53 55.72
C PHE A 355 27.92 6.72 57.11
N ASP A 356 27.49 5.62 57.73
CA ASP A 356 27.09 5.58 59.13
C ASP A 356 28.07 4.71 59.92
N THR A 357 28.54 5.22 61.07
CA THR A 357 29.57 4.57 61.89
C THR A 357 28.99 3.57 62.90
N GLY A 358 27.67 3.36 62.92
CA GLY A 358 27.05 2.33 63.73
C GLY A 358 27.47 0.93 63.25
N THR A 359 27.57 -0.02 64.19
CA THR A 359 28.01 -1.40 63.90
C THR A 359 26.93 -2.45 64.16
N THR A 360 25.76 -2.04 64.67
CA THR A 360 24.66 -2.93 65.02
C THR A 360 23.82 -3.31 63.79
N ASP A 361 23.34 -4.57 63.77
CA ASP A 361 22.40 -5.08 62.78
C ASP A 361 21.04 -4.40 62.91
N SER A 362 20.89 -3.28 62.20
CA SER A 362 19.74 -2.39 62.24
C SER A 362 19.81 -1.46 61.03
N ASP A 363 18.68 -0.86 60.67
CA ASP A 363 18.59 0.10 59.56
C ASP A 363 19.62 1.25 59.76
N PRO A 364 20.51 1.52 58.78
CA PRO A 364 21.40 2.66 58.81
C PRO A 364 20.72 4.02 58.72
N GLY A 365 19.44 4.06 58.37
CA GLY A 365 18.67 5.25 58.06
C GLY A 365 18.63 5.53 56.56
N ALA A 366 17.63 6.29 56.10
CA ALA A 366 17.41 6.59 54.69
C ALA A 366 18.69 7.13 54.01
N GLY A 367 19.10 6.49 52.90
CA GLY A 367 20.25 6.94 52.12
C GLY A 367 21.60 6.67 52.76
N ARG A 368 21.67 5.75 53.74
CA ARG A 368 22.89 5.44 54.48
C ARG A 368 23.37 4.00 54.29
N VAL A 369 24.68 3.83 54.45
CA VAL A 369 25.38 2.55 54.42
C VAL A 369 26.34 2.46 55.59
N ARG A 370 26.44 1.27 56.20
CA ARG A 370 27.37 0.99 57.31
C ARG A 370 27.99 -0.40 57.19
N LEU A 371 29.03 -0.63 57.97
CA LEU A 371 29.66 -1.94 58.16
C LEU A 371 29.49 -2.40 59.61
N ASN A 372 29.49 -3.70 59.84
CA ASN A 372 29.31 -4.25 61.19
C ASN A 372 30.55 -4.14 62.11
N HIS A 373 31.63 -3.49 61.66
CA HIS A 373 32.85 -3.27 62.43
C HIS A 373 33.39 -1.86 62.22
N ALA A 374 33.95 -1.25 63.27
CA ALA A 374 34.57 0.08 63.20
C ALA A 374 35.82 0.08 62.32
N THR A 375 36.57 -1.02 62.29
CA THR A 375 37.72 -1.22 61.40
C THR A 375 37.23 -1.81 60.08
N LEU A 376 37.40 -1.06 58.98
CA LEU A 376 36.92 -1.46 57.64
C LEU A 376 37.43 -2.84 57.21
N ALA A 377 38.67 -3.19 57.54
CA ALA A 377 39.30 -4.46 57.18
C ALA A 377 38.70 -5.69 57.91
N SER A 378 37.92 -5.48 58.98
CA SER A 378 37.34 -6.55 59.80
C SER A 378 35.85 -6.79 59.51
N ALA A 379 35.27 -6.08 58.55
CA ALA A 379 33.84 -6.18 58.26
C ALA A 379 33.46 -7.55 57.69
N THR A 380 32.35 -8.11 58.20
CA THR A 380 31.75 -9.36 57.72
C THR A 380 30.31 -9.18 57.22
N TYR A 381 29.70 -8.02 57.51
CA TYR A 381 28.41 -7.62 56.98
C TYR A 381 28.41 -6.14 56.58
N LEU A 382 27.71 -5.84 55.50
CA LEU A 382 27.33 -4.50 55.08
C LEU A 382 25.82 -4.33 55.26
N TYR A 383 25.41 -3.25 55.93
CA TYR A 383 24.01 -2.88 56.09
C TYR A 383 23.74 -1.63 55.25
N ILE A 384 22.78 -1.69 54.35
CA ILE A 384 22.51 -0.62 53.38
C ILE A 384 21.02 -0.30 53.32
N SER A 385 20.68 0.98 53.39
CA SER A 385 19.29 1.43 53.30
C SER A 385 18.63 0.99 51.99
N ASN A 386 17.32 0.73 52.03
CA ASN A 386 16.54 0.41 50.83
C ASN A 386 16.52 1.55 49.81
N THR A 387 16.74 2.80 50.24
CA THR A 387 16.83 3.97 49.37
C THR A 387 18.24 4.52 49.35
N ASP A 388 18.70 4.96 48.19
CA ASP A 388 19.93 5.74 48.08
C ASP A 388 19.80 7.14 48.69
N GLY A 389 20.90 7.90 48.66
CA GLY A 389 21.00 9.26 49.19
C GLY A 389 20.07 10.27 48.52
N TRP A 390 19.41 9.89 47.41
CA TRP A 390 18.44 10.71 46.69
C TRP A 390 17.00 10.23 46.92
N GLY A 391 16.80 9.19 47.72
CA GLY A 391 15.49 8.63 48.06
C GLY A 391 14.97 7.61 47.04
N VAL A 392 15.80 7.15 46.09
CA VAL A 392 15.40 6.15 45.09
C VAL A 392 15.63 4.75 45.65
N THR A 393 14.63 3.88 45.51
CA THR A 393 14.68 2.50 46.02
C THR A 393 15.64 1.62 45.21
N GLN A 394 16.55 0.91 45.91
CA GLN A 394 17.59 0.06 45.35
C GLN A 394 17.42 -1.43 45.69
N THR A 395 16.27 -1.82 46.26
CA THR A 395 16.00 -3.20 46.71
C THR A 395 16.17 -4.26 45.61
N GLY A 396 15.83 -3.94 44.37
CA GLY A 396 16.03 -4.85 43.22
C GLY A 396 17.51 -5.14 42.92
N VAL A 397 18.39 -4.15 43.13
CA VAL A 397 19.84 -4.31 42.97
C VAL A 397 20.39 -5.23 44.05
N TYR A 398 19.98 -5.02 45.30
CA TYR A 398 20.48 -5.79 46.44
C TYR A 398 20.00 -7.24 46.43
N ALA A 399 18.77 -7.48 46.00
CA ALA A 399 18.25 -8.84 45.83
C ALA A 399 18.98 -9.63 44.74
N ALA A 400 19.61 -8.95 43.78
CA ALA A 400 20.34 -9.56 42.67
C ALA A 400 21.82 -9.83 42.99
N LEU A 401 22.33 -9.38 44.15
CA LEU A 401 23.72 -9.64 44.53
C LEU A 401 23.90 -11.12 44.89
N THR A 402 24.86 -11.77 44.22
CA THR A 402 25.25 -13.17 44.44
C THR A 402 26.66 -13.26 45.01
N ASN A 403 27.10 -14.46 45.41
CA ASN A 403 28.45 -14.73 45.91
C ASN A 403 29.60 -14.43 44.92
N ASN A 404 29.30 -13.86 43.74
CA ASN A 404 30.27 -13.49 42.71
C ASN A 404 30.33 -11.95 42.51
N CYS A 405 29.68 -11.18 43.37
CA CYS A 405 29.67 -9.73 43.29
C CYS A 405 30.79 -9.13 44.14
N VAL A 406 31.49 -8.14 43.58
CA VAL A 406 32.38 -7.24 44.34
C VAL A 406 31.65 -5.92 44.53
N ILE A 407 31.59 -5.44 45.76
CA ILE A 407 31.09 -4.12 46.15
C ILE A 407 32.30 -3.23 46.43
N ASN A 408 32.34 -2.04 45.82
CA ASN A 408 33.30 -1.00 46.17
C ASN A 408 32.56 0.16 46.81
N LEU A 409 33.03 0.58 48.00
CA LEU A 409 32.55 1.76 48.67
C LEU A 409 33.71 2.75 48.79
N SER A 410 33.58 3.93 48.20
CA SER A 410 34.64 4.96 48.18
C SER A 410 34.13 6.31 48.68
N LYS A 411 35.00 7.09 49.32
CA LYS A 411 34.64 8.44 49.79
C LYS A 411 34.63 9.43 48.63
N VAL A 412 33.50 10.12 48.44
CA VAL A 412 33.33 11.16 47.42
C VAL A 412 34.28 12.32 47.72
N GLY A 413 35.05 12.75 46.72
CA GLY A 413 36.06 13.80 46.84
C GLY A 413 37.38 13.38 47.51
N ALA A 414 37.52 12.13 47.95
CA ALA A 414 38.75 11.60 48.55
C ALA A 414 38.86 10.06 48.36
N GLN A 415 38.88 9.59 47.11
CA GLN A 415 38.75 8.16 46.75
C GLN A 415 39.92 7.26 47.22
N ALA A 416 40.98 7.83 47.79
CA ALA A 416 41.99 7.09 48.52
C ALA A 416 41.42 6.39 49.78
N ASN A 417 40.32 6.91 50.34
CA ASN A 417 39.55 6.24 51.38
C ASN A 417 38.49 5.33 50.73
N ARG A 418 38.68 4.02 50.81
CA ARG A 418 37.82 3.03 50.14
C ARG A 418 37.83 1.67 50.84
N VAL A 419 36.78 0.89 50.61
CA VAL A 419 36.70 -0.53 50.95
C VAL A 419 36.10 -1.32 49.79
N ALA A 420 36.78 -2.38 49.39
CA ALA A 420 36.33 -3.36 48.40
C ALA A 420 35.94 -4.65 49.15
N LEU A 421 34.76 -5.15 48.86
CA LEU A 421 34.09 -6.23 49.57
C LEU A 421 33.64 -7.27 48.56
N TYR A 422 33.89 -8.54 48.84
CA TYR A 422 33.33 -9.66 48.10
C TYR A 422 32.04 -10.10 48.79
N VAL A 423 30.94 -10.27 48.05
CA VAL A 423 29.69 -10.80 48.63
C VAL A 423 29.91 -12.28 48.94
N SER A 424 29.74 -12.67 50.21
CA SER A 424 30.10 -14.00 50.72
C SER A 424 28.90 -14.90 51.03
N GLY A 425 27.69 -14.38 50.87
CA GLY A 425 26.43 -15.09 51.08
C GLY A 425 25.23 -14.32 50.54
N THR A 426 24.05 -14.92 50.59
CA THR A 426 22.80 -14.32 50.10
C THR A 426 22.40 -13.09 50.91
N PRO A 427 22.12 -11.94 50.27
CA PRO A 427 21.52 -10.77 50.91
C PRO A 427 20.17 -11.07 51.55
N VAL A 428 19.93 -10.52 52.75
CA VAL A 428 18.67 -10.68 53.48
C VAL A 428 18.00 -9.32 53.62
N ALA A 429 16.72 -9.24 53.25
CA ALA A 429 15.92 -8.04 53.43
C ALA A 429 15.53 -7.86 54.91
N GLY A 430 15.82 -6.69 55.47
CA GLY A 430 15.35 -6.24 56.77
C GLY A 430 14.29 -5.13 56.62
N SER A 431 13.72 -4.66 57.73
CA SER A 431 12.78 -3.53 57.70
C SER A 431 13.53 -2.23 57.40
N GLY A 432 13.47 -1.74 56.16
CA GLY A 432 14.06 -0.46 55.73
C GLY A 432 15.47 -0.57 55.12
N TYR A 433 16.09 -1.74 55.16
CA TYR A 433 17.48 -1.96 54.73
C TYR A 433 17.73 -3.41 54.25
N TYR A 434 18.89 -3.64 53.64
CA TYR A 434 19.43 -4.97 53.34
C TYR A 434 20.65 -5.29 54.20
N LYS A 435 20.73 -6.54 54.65
CA LYS A 435 21.90 -7.15 55.29
C LYS A 435 22.63 -8.02 54.27
N ILE A 436 23.85 -7.64 53.93
CA ILE A 436 24.65 -8.30 52.90
C ILE A 436 25.88 -8.94 53.57
N PRO A 437 26.02 -10.29 53.55
CA PRO A 437 27.24 -10.96 53.99
C PRO A 437 28.41 -10.63 53.07
N VAL A 438 29.54 -10.21 53.64
CA VAL A 438 30.72 -9.80 52.86
C VAL A 438 32.04 -10.34 53.43
N THR A 439 33.06 -10.41 52.59
CA THR A 439 34.47 -10.62 52.95
C THR A 439 35.28 -9.46 52.40
N VAL A 440 36.14 -8.82 53.19
CA VAL A 440 36.94 -7.68 52.71
C VAL A 440 38.03 -8.15 51.75
N LEU A 441 38.08 -7.56 50.55
CA LEU A 441 39.15 -7.77 49.57
C LEU A 441 40.29 -6.77 49.77
N THR A 442 39.96 -5.50 50.01
CA THR A 442 40.93 -4.43 50.23
C THR A 442 40.27 -3.31 51.02
N ALA A 443 40.97 -2.71 51.97
CA ALA A 443 40.53 -1.49 52.66
C ALA A 443 41.69 -0.50 52.77
N ALA A 444 41.41 0.78 52.56
CA ALA A 444 42.38 1.87 52.68
C ALA A 444 41.69 3.11 53.27
N GLY A 445 42.38 3.80 54.19
CA GLY A 445 41.85 5.00 54.83
C GLY A 445 40.75 4.75 55.87
N ALA A 446 39.94 5.77 56.17
CA ALA A 446 38.84 5.70 57.13
C ALA A 446 37.61 6.50 56.64
N PHE A 447 36.42 6.06 57.06
CA PHE A 447 35.17 6.77 56.87
C PHE A 447 34.68 7.34 58.20
N SER A 448 34.21 8.59 58.17
CA SER A 448 33.54 9.28 59.29
C SER A 448 32.02 9.27 59.08
N SER A 449 31.26 9.47 60.15
CA SER A 449 29.80 9.60 60.04
C SER A 449 29.43 10.77 59.12
N ASN A 450 28.44 10.55 58.25
CA ASN A 450 27.97 11.47 57.21
C ASN A 450 28.96 11.73 56.06
N ASP A 451 30.07 10.98 55.96
CA ASP A 451 30.92 11.04 54.77
C ASP A 451 30.10 10.62 53.55
N GLN A 452 30.12 11.43 52.50
CA GLN A 452 29.50 11.09 51.22
C GLN A 452 30.29 9.96 50.56
N CYS A 453 29.60 8.91 50.16
CA CYS A 453 30.18 7.68 49.63
C CYS A 453 29.51 7.26 48.33
N ALA A 454 30.29 6.69 47.42
CA ALA A 454 29.79 6.04 46.22
C ALA A 454 29.76 4.53 46.44
N PHE A 455 28.59 3.91 46.27
CA PHE A 455 28.40 2.47 46.30
C PHE A 455 28.39 1.92 44.87
N GLU A 456 29.38 1.11 44.56
CA GLU A 456 29.55 0.47 43.26
C GLU A 456 29.48 -1.04 43.44
N PHE A 457 28.98 -1.75 42.43
CA PHE A 457 29.07 -3.21 42.40
C PHE A 457 29.45 -3.70 41.00
N SER A 458 30.19 -4.80 40.95
CA SER A 458 30.63 -5.46 39.72
C SER A 458 30.52 -6.97 39.86
N LEU A 459 30.22 -7.67 38.76
CA LEU A 459 30.19 -9.14 38.72
C LEU A 459 31.59 -9.68 38.39
N THR A 460 32.04 -10.74 39.07
CA THR A 460 33.17 -11.54 38.60
C THR A 460 32.73 -12.43 37.44
N SER A 461 33.66 -12.71 36.53
CA SER A 461 33.45 -13.08 35.11
C SER A 461 32.77 -14.42 34.81
N ALA A 462 32.04 -15.04 35.74
CA ALA A 462 31.48 -16.38 35.55
C ALA A 462 30.02 -16.44 35.06
N ASP A 463 29.20 -15.38 35.13
CA ASP A 463 27.79 -15.44 34.65
C ASP A 463 27.26 -14.08 34.15
N ALA A 464 27.63 -13.69 32.94
CA ALA A 464 27.13 -12.48 32.27
C ALA A 464 25.63 -12.52 31.89
N ASN A 465 24.93 -13.64 32.09
CA ASN A 465 23.57 -13.85 31.57
C ASN A 465 22.43 -13.50 32.52
N VAL A 466 22.68 -13.23 33.81
CA VAL A 466 21.60 -12.86 34.76
C VAL A 466 21.38 -11.34 34.84
N ALA A 467 22.39 -10.52 34.52
CA ALA A 467 22.26 -9.06 34.49
C ALA A 467 21.49 -8.53 33.26
N ALA A 468 21.45 -9.28 32.15
CA ALA A 468 20.73 -8.87 30.95
C ALA A 468 19.20 -8.79 31.17
N ALA A 469 18.63 -9.64 32.03
CA ALA A 469 17.20 -9.67 32.30
C ALA A 469 16.72 -8.49 33.17
N ALA A 470 17.50 -8.10 34.18
CA ALA A 470 17.16 -6.98 35.07
C ALA A 470 17.42 -5.61 34.40
N VAL A 471 18.47 -5.50 33.59
CA VAL A 471 18.75 -4.29 32.80
C VAL A 471 17.75 -4.13 31.65
N GLN A 472 17.26 -5.21 31.03
CA GLN A 472 16.14 -5.14 30.07
C GLN A 472 14.83 -4.67 30.71
N ALA A 473 14.52 -5.11 31.94
CA ALA A 473 13.31 -4.68 32.65
C ALA A 473 13.35 -3.19 33.05
N ALA A 474 14.51 -2.67 33.48
CA ALA A 474 14.69 -1.25 33.80
C ALA A 474 14.77 -0.36 32.54
N ALA A 475 15.38 -0.86 31.46
CA ALA A 475 15.41 -0.18 30.16
C ALA A 475 14.01 -0.12 29.51
N ALA A 476 13.15 -1.13 29.73
CA ALA A 476 11.76 -1.14 29.28
C ALA A 476 10.89 -0.11 30.04
N ALA A 477 11.14 0.11 31.33
CA ALA A 477 10.45 1.15 32.11
C ALA A 477 10.90 2.57 31.71
N ALA A 478 12.19 2.76 31.42
CA ALA A 478 12.73 4.04 30.96
C ALA A 478 12.35 4.37 29.50
N SER A 479 12.25 3.36 28.63
CA SER A 479 11.79 3.54 27.25
C SER A 479 10.29 3.86 27.17
N ALA A 480 9.46 3.31 28.08
CA ALA A 480 8.04 3.67 28.19
C ALA A 480 7.83 5.15 28.60
N ALA A 481 8.68 5.68 29.49
CA ALA A 481 8.66 7.10 29.87
C ALA A 481 9.19 8.03 28.76
N ALA A 482 10.20 7.59 27.99
CA ALA A 482 10.72 8.33 26.84
C ALA A 482 9.75 8.31 25.64
N ALA A 483 9.00 7.22 25.43
CA ALA A 483 7.99 7.12 24.37
C ALA A 483 6.83 8.11 24.56
N ALA A 484 6.44 8.39 25.81
CA ALA A 484 5.44 9.42 26.13
C ALA A 484 5.91 10.86 25.82
N ALA A 485 7.23 11.11 25.80
CA ALA A 485 7.83 12.42 25.52
C ALA A 485 8.20 12.62 24.03
N SER A 486 8.22 11.56 23.22
CA SER A 486 8.72 11.56 21.83
C SER A 486 7.65 11.78 20.75
N ALA A 487 6.38 11.99 21.12
CA ALA A 487 5.24 12.05 20.21
C ALA A 487 5.20 13.28 19.24
N SER A 488 6.29 14.03 19.08
CA SER A 488 6.30 15.30 18.33
C SER A 488 7.41 15.45 17.27
N VAL A 489 8.09 14.39 16.82
CA VAL A 489 9.04 14.48 15.70
C VAL A 489 8.79 13.35 14.70
N VAL A 490 8.51 13.72 13.45
CA VAL A 490 8.36 12.81 12.31
C VAL A 490 9.69 12.11 12.06
N THR A 491 9.86 10.91 12.61
CA THR A 491 10.96 9.98 12.29
C THR A 491 10.41 8.86 11.42
N ALA A 492 11.24 8.30 10.53
CA ALA A 492 10.87 7.15 9.70
C ALA A 492 10.18 6.05 10.53
N LEU A 493 9.16 5.40 9.95
CA LEU A 493 8.46 4.29 10.60
C LEU A 493 9.49 3.24 11.07
N PRO A 494 9.39 2.73 12.31
CA PRO A 494 10.42 1.91 12.92
C PRO A 494 10.56 0.57 12.19
N LEU A 495 11.80 0.09 12.02
CA LEU A 495 12.09 -1.29 11.63
C LEU A 495 12.24 -2.13 12.90
N ILE A 496 11.42 -3.15 13.06
CA ILE A 496 11.30 -3.95 14.29
C ILE A 496 11.55 -5.42 13.96
N PHE A 497 12.43 -6.08 14.70
CA PHE A 497 12.62 -7.53 14.60
C PHE A 497 11.71 -8.23 15.60
N ALA A 498 10.84 -9.14 15.14
CA ALA A 498 9.92 -9.84 16.05
C ALA A 498 10.66 -10.72 17.08
N SER A 499 11.87 -11.18 16.75
CA SER A 499 12.74 -11.90 17.68
C SER A 499 13.14 -11.09 18.92
N THR A 500 13.20 -9.75 18.82
CA THR A 500 13.46 -8.87 19.98
C THR A 500 12.34 -8.91 21.02
N TYR A 501 11.12 -9.28 20.60
CA TYR A 501 9.96 -9.47 21.48
C TYR A 501 9.78 -10.93 21.92
N GLY A 502 10.71 -11.82 21.56
CA GLY A 502 10.65 -13.24 21.92
C GLY A 502 9.90 -14.12 20.93
N VAL A 503 9.58 -13.65 19.73
CA VAL A 503 9.04 -14.53 18.67
C VAL A 503 10.17 -15.43 18.15
N SER A 504 10.03 -16.75 18.30
CA SER A 504 11.06 -17.74 17.95
C SER A 504 10.48 -19.06 17.46
N THR A 505 11.22 -19.78 16.61
CA THR A 505 10.86 -21.12 16.12
C THR A 505 10.95 -22.21 17.20
N THR A 506 11.67 -21.92 18.29
CA THR A 506 11.83 -22.84 19.43
C THR A 506 10.73 -22.69 20.48
N ASN A 507 9.89 -21.66 20.37
CA ASN A 507 8.90 -21.32 21.38
C ASN A 507 7.58 -22.05 21.13
N SER A 508 6.83 -22.27 22.23
CA SER A 508 5.49 -22.81 22.14
C SER A 508 4.55 -21.83 21.45
N ALA A 509 3.41 -22.32 20.93
CA ALA A 509 2.39 -21.46 20.35
C ALA A 509 1.88 -20.40 21.32
N ALA A 510 1.76 -20.73 22.61
CA ALA A 510 1.32 -19.79 23.63
C ALA A 510 2.35 -18.67 23.85
N ASP A 511 3.63 -19.02 24.00
CA ASP A 511 4.70 -18.03 24.26
C ASP A 511 4.89 -17.08 23.08
N ASN A 512 4.91 -17.62 21.86
CA ASN A 512 4.96 -16.81 20.64
C ASN A 512 3.73 -15.92 20.49
N THR A 513 2.54 -16.35 20.93
CA THR A 513 1.34 -15.52 20.90
C THR A 513 1.46 -14.34 21.85
N THR A 514 1.93 -14.58 23.08
CA THR A 514 2.18 -13.51 24.06
C THR A 514 3.19 -12.51 23.50
N ALA A 515 4.35 -13.00 23.03
CA ALA A 515 5.39 -12.18 22.40
C ALA A 515 4.87 -11.36 21.20
N MET A 516 4.10 -11.99 20.32
CA MET A 516 3.53 -11.31 19.15
C MET A 516 2.49 -10.27 19.56
N ASN A 517 1.66 -10.55 20.57
CA ASN A 517 0.65 -9.62 21.05
C ASN A 517 1.27 -8.39 21.74
N ASP A 518 2.37 -8.57 22.46
CA ASP A 518 3.15 -7.46 23.02
C ASP A 518 3.74 -6.59 21.90
N LEU A 519 4.27 -7.22 20.84
CA LEU A 519 4.74 -6.51 19.64
C LEU A 519 3.59 -5.79 18.90
N ILE A 520 2.42 -6.42 18.78
CA ILE A 520 1.24 -5.82 18.14
C ILE A 520 0.79 -4.57 18.90
N ALA A 521 0.84 -4.58 20.24
CA ALA A 521 0.55 -3.40 21.04
C ALA A 521 1.47 -2.22 20.69
N VAL A 522 2.75 -2.48 20.43
CA VAL A 522 3.72 -1.45 20.04
C VAL A 522 3.45 -0.90 18.64
N ILE A 523 3.27 -1.77 17.64
CA ILE A 523 3.03 -1.31 16.26
C ILE A 523 1.65 -0.68 16.09
N ASN A 524 0.67 -1.04 16.91
CA ASN A 524 -0.62 -0.35 16.96
C ASN A 524 -0.47 1.10 17.42
N ALA A 525 0.48 1.39 18.31
CA ALA A 525 0.77 2.74 18.78
C ALA A 525 1.71 3.53 17.85
N THR A 526 2.61 2.86 17.14
CA THR A 526 3.75 3.50 16.46
C THR A 526 3.81 3.34 14.94
N GLY A 527 3.06 2.39 14.36
CA GLY A 527 3.29 1.92 12.99
C GLY A 527 4.60 1.13 12.88
N GLY A 528 5.11 0.92 11.66
CA GLY A 528 6.43 0.28 11.47
C GLY A 528 6.42 -0.99 10.64
N THR A 529 7.62 -1.44 10.27
CA THR A 529 7.85 -2.70 9.56
C THR A 529 8.38 -3.74 10.54
N VAL A 530 7.65 -4.83 10.70
CA VAL A 530 8.01 -5.99 11.50
C VAL A 530 8.66 -7.03 10.60
N LEU A 531 9.91 -7.39 10.90
CA LEU A 531 10.62 -8.50 10.27
C LEU A 531 10.43 -9.75 11.11
N MET A 532 9.74 -10.74 10.53
CA MET A 532 9.48 -12.04 11.16
C MET A 532 10.69 -12.97 10.96
N PRO A 533 11.10 -13.76 11.97
CA PRO A 533 12.14 -14.77 11.82
C PRO A 533 11.83 -15.79 10.72
N GLN A 534 12.87 -16.31 10.09
CA GLN A 534 12.78 -17.44 9.18
C GLN A 534 12.43 -18.73 9.95
N GLY A 535 11.69 -19.63 9.31
CA GLY A 535 11.26 -20.92 9.88
C GLY A 535 9.81 -20.91 10.39
N THR A 536 9.40 -22.02 10.99
CA THR A 536 8.03 -22.22 11.46
C THR A 536 7.81 -21.65 12.85
N LEU A 537 7.02 -20.59 12.91
CA LEU A 537 6.60 -19.90 14.11
C LEU A 537 5.17 -20.33 14.43
N SER A 538 4.98 -21.01 15.57
CA SER A 538 3.65 -21.42 16.01
C SER A 538 2.99 -20.32 16.83
N PHE A 539 1.70 -20.06 16.61
CA PHE A 539 0.88 -19.08 17.34
C PHE A 539 -0.52 -19.64 17.62
N ASN A 540 -1.22 -19.06 18.58
CA ASN A 540 -2.68 -19.01 18.62
C ASN A 540 -3.14 -17.74 17.86
N ALA A 541 -4.42 -17.37 17.96
CA ALA A 541 -4.92 -16.14 17.33
C ALA A 541 -4.19 -14.89 17.84
N TRP A 542 -3.89 -13.97 16.92
CA TRP A 542 -3.29 -12.67 17.25
C TRP A 542 -4.35 -11.67 17.70
N ASN A 543 -3.93 -10.71 18.52
CA ASN A 543 -4.70 -9.50 18.76
C ASN A 543 -4.88 -8.71 17.47
N ALA A 544 -5.94 -7.90 17.41
CA ALA A 544 -6.22 -7.11 16.21
C ALA A 544 -5.13 -6.06 15.98
N ILE A 545 -4.67 -5.97 14.72
CA ILE A 545 -3.79 -4.91 14.25
C ILE A 545 -4.66 -3.72 13.83
N THR A 546 -4.48 -2.59 14.49
CA THR A 546 -5.24 -1.35 14.31
C THR A 546 -4.36 -0.15 13.96
N GLY A 547 -3.04 -0.29 14.06
CA GLY A 547 -2.09 0.79 13.80
C GLY A 547 -2.03 1.25 12.35
N PHE A 548 -1.71 2.53 12.15
CA PHE A 548 -1.46 3.11 10.84
C PHE A 548 -0.06 2.75 10.32
N GLY A 549 0.08 2.43 9.02
CA GLY A 549 1.38 2.23 8.39
C GLY A 549 2.15 1.03 8.92
N VAL A 550 1.44 -0.05 9.26
CA VAL A 550 2.03 -1.30 9.76
C VAL A 550 2.36 -2.22 8.60
N THR A 551 3.59 -2.74 8.55
CA THR A 551 4.00 -3.80 7.61
C THR A 551 4.45 -5.03 8.40
N ILE A 552 3.91 -6.21 8.12
CA ILE A 552 4.43 -7.50 8.60
C ILE A 552 5.13 -8.19 7.42
N ARG A 553 6.43 -8.47 7.55
CA ARG A 553 7.23 -9.05 6.48
C ARG A 553 7.96 -10.30 6.94
N GLY A 554 7.80 -11.39 6.20
CA GLY A 554 8.58 -12.61 6.37
C GLY A 554 10.02 -12.49 5.88
N ALA A 555 10.85 -13.46 6.23
CA ALA A 555 12.22 -13.62 5.76
C ALA A 555 12.28 -14.78 4.76
N GLY A 556 12.13 -14.45 3.47
CA GLY A 556 12.24 -15.40 2.36
C GLY A 556 10.91 -16.05 1.95
N LYS A 557 10.81 -16.41 0.65
CA LYS A 557 9.57 -16.87 0.02
C LYS A 557 9.36 -18.39 0.21
N TYR A 558 8.22 -18.79 0.77
CA TYR A 558 7.72 -20.18 0.86
C TYR A 558 8.60 -21.17 1.65
N ALA A 559 9.09 -22.23 1.02
CA ALA A 559 9.79 -23.33 1.67
C ALA A 559 11.17 -22.85 2.16
N GLY A 560 11.41 -23.00 3.45
CA GLY A 560 12.56 -22.39 4.11
C GLY A 560 12.38 -20.90 4.41
N GLY A 561 11.24 -20.28 4.09
CA GLY A 561 10.91 -18.90 4.49
C GLY A 561 10.27 -18.80 5.88
N THR A 562 9.61 -17.67 6.15
CA THR A 562 8.78 -17.52 7.37
C THR A 562 7.45 -18.25 7.21
N VAL A 563 7.18 -19.19 8.13
CA VAL A 563 5.91 -19.92 8.22
C VAL A 563 5.19 -19.55 9.51
N LEU A 564 3.98 -19.01 9.40
CA LEU A 564 3.10 -18.65 10.51
C LEU A 564 2.07 -19.78 10.70
N SER A 565 2.28 -20.62 11.71
CA SER A 565 1.44 -21.80 11.99
C SER A 565 0.47 -21.54 13.13
N PHE A 566 -0.84 -21.61 12.89
CA PHE A 566 -1.87 -21.28 13.88
C PHE A 566 -2.52 -22.51 14.54
N ASN A 567 -2.52 -22.56 15.88
CA ASN A 567 -2.95 -23.69 16.71
C ASN A 567 -4.34 -23.49 17.36
N ASN A 568 -5.01 -22.36 17.15
CA ASN A 568 -6.40 -22.20 17.57
C ASN A 568 -7.32 -23.04 16.66
N ALA A 569 -8.16 -23.90 17.23
CA ALA A 569 -9.07 -24.73 16.44
C ALA A 569 -10.21 -23.92 15.78
N THR A 570 -10.58 -22.78 16.36
CA THR A 570 -11.69 -21.91 15.93
C THR A 570 -11.28 -20.43 15.95
N GLY A 571 -12.09 -19.58 15.32
CA GLY A 571 -11.91 -18.12 15.32
C GLY A 571 -10.85 -17.61 14.33
N ASP A 572 -10.85 -16.31 14.04
CA ASP A 572 -9.92 -15.73 13.04
C ASP A 572 -8.47 -15.72 13.55
N CYS A 573 -7.48 -15.88 12.67
CA CYS A 573 -6.06 -15.99 13.06
C CYS A 573 -5.39 -14.62 13.14
N ILE A 574 -5.47 -13.86 12.04
CA ILE A 574 -4.92 -12.52 11.91
C ILE A 574 -6.08 -11.57 11.59
N THR A 575 -6.33 -10.60 12.47
CA THR A 575 -7.37 -9.58 12.26
C THR A 575 -6.72 -8.21 12.11
N VAL A 576 -7.06 -7.51 11.04
CA VAL A 576 -6.73 -6.11 10.79
C VAL A 576 -8.02 -5.31 10.86
N ASN A 577 -8.09 -4.34 11.77
CA ASN A 577 -9.32 -3.63 12.08
C ASN A 577 -9.13 -2.11 12.03
N GLY A 578 -9.64 -1.48 10.98
CA GLY A 578 -9.56 -0.02 10.77
C GLY A 578 -8.16 0.52 10.52
N ALA A 579 -7.17 -0.35 10.28
CA ALA A 579 -5.81 0.05 9.96
C ALA A 579 -5.74 0.63 8.55
N ALA A 580 -5.08 1.78 8.41
CA ALA A 580 -4.75 2.34 7.10
C ALA A 580 -3.28 2.04 6.73
N HIS A 581 -3.05 1.73 5.46
CA HIS A 581 -1.75 1.37 4.88
C HIS A 581 -1.12 0.12 5.51
N PHE A 582 -1.94 -0.86 5.91
CA PHE A 582 -1.44 -2.16 6.36
C PHE A 582 -0.82 -2.94 5.21
N THR A 583 0.34 -3.55 5.42
CA THR A 583 0.96 -4.48 4.46
C THR A 583 1.30 -5.81 5.12
N MET A 584 1.04 -6.92 4.44
CA MET A 584 1.60 -8.23 4.78
C MET A 584 2.32 -8.81 3.56
N ASP A 585 3.58 -9.23 3.75
CA ASP A 585 4.47 -9.62 2.67
C ASP A 585 5.33 -10.85 3.02
N GLU A 586 5.59 -11.71 2.04
CA GLU A 586 6.52 -12.85 2.12
C GLU A 586 6.25 -13.84 3.27
N CYS A 587 4.98 -14.10 3.60
CA CYS A 587 4.62 -15.06 4.65
C CYS A 587 3.89 -16.29 4.09
N TRP A 588 4.24 -17.47 4.60
CA TRP A 588 3.42 -18.68 4.46
C TRP A 588 2.59 -18.87 5.74
N ILE A 589 1.27 -18.81 5.63
CA ILE A 589 0.32 -19.01 6.71
C ILE A 589 -0.27 -20.43 6.61
N THR A 590 -0.23 -21.17 7.71
CA THR A 590 -0.75 -22.54 7.76
C THR A 590 -1.39 -22.81 9.12
N ALA A 591 -2.15 -23.89 9.22
CA ALA A 591 -2.66 -24.34 10.52
C ALA A 591 -1.73 -25.39 11.15
N GLY A 592 -1.49 -25.30 12.46
CA GLY A 592 -0.81 -26.35 13.22
C GLY A 592 -1.77 -27.37 13.84
N VAL A 593 -3.08 -27.10 13.79
CA VAL A 593 -4.15 -28.02 14.19
C VAL A 593 -5.24 -28.08 13.11
N ARG A 594 -6.09 -29.12 13.14
CA ARG A 594 -7.29 -29.16 12.30
C ARG A 594 -8.29 -28.08 12.70
N ARG A 595 -8.34 -27.00 11.92
CA ARG A 595 -9.29 -25.90 12.14
C ARG A 595 -10.71 -26.30 11.76
N THR A 596 -11.69 -25.82 12.53
CA THR A 596 -13.12 -26.08 12.31
C THR A 596 -13.92 -24.82 11.99
N SER A 597 -13.34 -23.63 12.17
CA SER A 597 -13.91 -22.34 11.74
C SER A 597 -12.87 -21.21 11.68
N GLY A 598 -13.26 -20.09 11.08
CA GLY A 598 -12.52 -18.82 11.08
C GLY A 598 -11.59 -18.63 9.88
N PHE A 599 -11.26 -17.37 9.61
CA PHE A 599 -10.39 -16.97 8.51
C PHE A 599 -8.92 -16.96 8.91
N ALA A 600 -8.02 -17.22 7.94
CA ALA A 600 -6.59 -17.01 8.11
C ALA A 600 -6.27 -15.51 8.28
N ILE A 601 -6.84 -14.67 7.42
CA ILE A 601 -6.72 -13.20 7.49
C ILE A 601 -8.11 -12.58 7.40
N LYS A 602 -8.39 -11.63 8.27
CA LYS A 602 -9.61 -10.82 8.25
C LYS A 602 -9.27 -9.34 8.25
N LEU A 603 -9.78 -8.62 7.25
CA LEU A 603 -9.71 -7.17 7.13
C LEU A 603 -11.11 -6.60 7.35
N THR A 604 -11.25 -5.71 8.33
CA THR A 604 -12.54 -5.17 8.78
C THR A 604 -12.40 -3.73 9.29
N GLY A 605 -13.52 -3.05 9.55
CA GLY A 605 -13.53 -1.80 10.31
C GLY A 605 -13.04 -0.57 9.56
N SER A 606 -13.25 -0.49 8.25
CA SER A 606 -12.84 0.64 7.39
C SER A 606 -11.32 0.69 7.11
N CYS A 607 -10.71 -0.47 6.79
CA CYS A 607 -9.32 -0.51 6.35
C CYS A 607 -9.12 0.28 5.05
N PHE A 608 -8.08 1.12 4.99
CA PHE A 608 -7.76 1.93 3.81
C PHE A 608 -6.42 1.55 3.22
N ILE A 609 -6.40 1.17 1.93
CA ILE A 609 -5.23 0.67 1.19
C ILE A 609 -4.50 -0.46 1.95
N PRO A 610 -5.18 -1.55 2.38
CA PRO A 610 -4.47 -2.73 2.83
C PRO A 610 -3.83 -3.44 1.62
N VAL A 611 -2.60 -3.92 1.78
CA VAL A 611 -1.84 -4.65 0.77
C VAL A 611 -1.46 -6.03 1.31
N LEU A 612 -1.89 -7.08 0.64
CA LEU A 612 -1.45 -8.45 0.89
C LEU A 612 -0.66 -8.92 -0.32
N LYS A 613 0.59 -9.35 -0.15
CA LYS A 613 1.39 -9.77 -1.29
C LYS A 613 2.38 -10.90 -0.99
N ASN A 614 2.70 -11.71 -1.99
CA ASN A 614 3.61 -12.86 -1.85
C ASN A 614 3.22 -13.80 -0.71
N LEU A 615 1.92 -14.05 -0.53
CA LEU A 615 1.42 -14.87 0.56
C LEU A 615 1.08 -16.28 0.09
N ARG A 616 1.23 -17.25 0.98
CA ARG A 616 0.69 -18.60 0.79
C ARG A 616 -0.17 -18.99 1.98
N ILE A 617 -1.36 -19.54 1.76
CA ILE A 617 -2.31 -19.94 2.80
C ILE A 617 -2.69 -21.40 2.58
N ASP A 618 -2.22 -22.28 3.47
CA ASP A 618 -2.44 -23.72 3.32
C ASP A 618 -3.24 -24.28 4.50
N TYR A 619 -4.11 -25.25 4.23
CA TYR A 619 -4.80 -26.05 5.26
C TYR A 619 -5.61 -25.27 6.32
N HIS A 620 -5.94 -24.02 6.03
CA HIS A 620 -6.83 -23.23 6.87
C HIS A 620 -8.30 -23.62 6.64
N TYR A 621 -9.17 -23.21 7.56
CA TYR A 621 -10.61 -23.36 7.36
C TYR A 621 -11.08 -22.43 6.24
N ASP A 622 -11.16 -21.12 6.49
CA ASP A 622 -11.37 -20.13 5.43
C ASP A 622 -10.08 -19.31 5.22
N GLY A 623 -9.91 -18.76 4.02
CA GLY A 623 -8.72 -18.00 3.64
C GLY A 623 -8.79 -16.56 4.11
N ILE A 624 -9.17 -15.65 3.22
CA ILE A 624 -9.17 -14.20 3.47
C ILE A 624 -10.59 -13.66 3.48
N TRP A 625 -10.91 -12.88 4.51
CA TRP A 625 -12.13 -12.06 4.54
C TRP A 625 -11.78 -10.59 4.40
N MET A 626 -12.45 -9.91 3.49
CA MET A 626 -12.42 -8.46 3.36
C MET A 626 -13.81 -7.85 3.50
N HIS A 627 -13.92 -6.92 4.44
CA HIS A 627 -15.15 -6.25 4.82
C HIS A 627 -14.83 -4.79 5.15
N GLN A 628 -15.69 -3.85 4.74
CA GLN A 628 -15.47 -2.41 5.01
C GLN A 628 -14.03 -2.00 4.69
N ALA A 629 -13.64 -2.09 3.43
CA ALA A 629 -12.27 -1.81 3.01
C ALA A 629 -12.27 -1.03 1.70
N ALA A 630 -11.34 -0.09 1.55
CA ALA A 630 -11.22 0.72 0.35
C ALA A 630 -9.80 0.64 -0.22
N GLN A 631 -9.71 0.54 -1.55
CA GLN A 631 -8.47 0.54 -2.35
C GLN A 631 -7.49 -0.58 -1.96
N ALA A 632 -8.02 -1.73 -1.55
CA ALA A 632 -7.24 -2.89 -1.17
C ALA A 632 -6.53 -3.52 -2.37
N ARG A 633 -5.33 -4.07 -2.14
CA ARG A 633 -4.55 -4.80 -3.16
C ARG A 633 -4.16 -6.19 -2.66
N MET A 634 -4.35 -7.19 -3.50
CA MET A 634 -3.87 -8.55 -3.30
C MET A 634 -3.02 -8.98 -4.50
N ASP A 635 -1.79 -9.41 -4.26
CA ASP A 635 -0.82 -9.65 -5.32
C ASP A 635 0.00 -10.92 -5.05
N HIS A 636 0.05 -11.87 -5.99
CA HIS A 636 0.80 -13.12 -5.84
C HIS A 636 0.42 -13.88 -4.55
N ILE A 637 -0.87 -14.19 -4.39
CA ILE A 637 -1.37 -14.97 -3.25
C ILE A 637 -1.78 -16.36 -3.70
N SER A 638 -1.32 -17.39 -2.97
CA SER A 638 -1.68 -18.78 -3.24
C SER A 638 -2.46 -19.44 -2.09
N TRP A 639 -3.53 -20.19 -2.40
CA TRP A 639 -4.26 -21.03 -1.43
C TRP A 639 -4.18 -22.50 -1.78
N ARG A 640 -3.98 -23.36 -0.78
CA ARG A 640 -3.90 -24.81 -0.98
C ARG A 640 -4.58 -25.61 0.10
N TYR A 641 -5.31 -26.65 -0.32
CA TYR A 641 -5.88 -27.65 0.60
C TYR A 641 -6.76 -27.03 1.71
N MET A 642 -7.66 -26.13 1.35
CA MET A 642 -8.59 -25.47 2.26
C MET A 642 -9.62 -26.45 2.84
N LEU A 643 -9.92 -26.34 4.14
CA LEU A 643 -10.86 -27.21 4.86
C LEU A 643 -12.30 -26.67 4.88
N GLY A 644 -12.45 -25.35 4.76
CA GLY A 644 -13.71 -24.63 4.90
C GLY A 644 -14.37 -24.33 3.57
N THR A 645 -14.93 -23.14 3.48
CA THR A 645 -15.93 -22.76 2.46
C THR A 645 -15.52 -21.58 1.60
N LYS A 646 -14.53 -20.80 2.03
CA LYS A 646 -14.17 -19.55 1.36
C LYS A 646 -12.67 -19.45 1.19
N GLY A 647 -12.21 -19.31 -0.05
CA GLY A 647 -10.84 -18.87 -0.36
C GLY A 647 -10.71 -17.38 -0.03
N ILE A 648 -11.40 -16.55 -0.79
CA ILE A 648 -11.56 -15.11 -0.59
C ILE A 648 -13.04 -14.81 -0.42
N TYR A 649 -13.39 -14.13 0.66
CA TYR A 649 -14.74 -13.63 0.90
C TYR A 649 -14.71 -12.10 0.96
N THR A 650 -15.51 -11.47 0.11
CA THR A 650 -15.70 -10.01 0.10
C THR A 650 -17.16 -9.72 0.42
N GLY A 651 -17.40 -8.96 1.48
CA GLY A 651 -18.76 -8.60 1.91
C GLY A 651 -18.96 -8.69 3.41
N GLY A 652 -20.20 -8.46 3.85
CA GLY A 652 -20.61 -8.62 5.25
C GLY A 652 -21.95 -7.96 5.53
N ALA A 653 -22.26 -7.74 6.81
CA ALA A 653 -23.59 -7.27 7.21
C ALA A 653 -23.89 -5.80 6.85
N SER A 654 -22.88 -4.95 6.70
CA SER A 654 -23.01 -3.52 6.35
C SER A 654 -21.68 -2.91 5.93
N GLY A 655 -21.68 -1.84 5.14
CA GLY A 655 -20.47 -1.10 4.76
C GLY A 655 -19.63 -1.81 3.69
N GLY A 656 -19.09 -1.00 2.76
CA GLY A 656 -18.71 -1.52 1.45
C GLY A 656 -17.24 -1.91 1.27
N VAL A 657 -16.99 -2.76 0.28
CA VAL A 657 -15.67 -3.00 -0.30
C VAL A 657 -15.57 -2.22 -1.61
N TYR A 658 -14.59 -1.31 -1.71
CA TYR A 658 -14.44 -0.39 -2.84
C TYR A 658 -13.05 -0.48 -3.45
N GLY A 659 -12.94 -0.73 -4.75
CA GLY A 659 -11.68 -0.66 -5.49
C GLY A 659 -10.67 -1.73 -5.08
N LEU A 660 -11.13 -2.96 -4.83
CA LEU A 660 -10.26 -4.11 -4.64
C LEU A 660 -9.60 -4.48 -5.98
N ILE A 661 -8.27 -4.57 -6.00
CA ILE A 661 -7.52 -5.11 -7.13
C ILE A 661 -6.80 -6.39 -6.69
N MET A 662 -7.01 -7.46 -7.43
CA MET A 662 -6.40 -8.77 -7.20
C MET A 662 -5.63 -9.19 -8.46
N THR A 663 -4.37 -9.60 -8.30
CA THR A 663 -3.50 -9.97 -9.42
C THR A 663 -2.69 -11.21 -9.07
N ASP A 664 -2.48 -12.10 -10.05
CA ASP A 664 -1.63 -13.29 -9.93
C ASP A 664 -2.03 -14.21 -8.76
N LEU A 665 -3.33 -14.42 -8.58
CA LEU A 665 -3.85 -15.35 -7.58
C LEU A 665 -3.72 -16.79 -8.08
N THR A 666 -3.44 -17.74 -7.18
CA THR A 666 -3.47 -19.17 -7.49
C THR A 666 -4.17 -19.94 -6.38
N ALA A 667 -5.21 -20.71 -6.67
CA ALA A 667 -5.89 -21.50 -5.66
C ALA A 667 -6.16 -22.92 -6.14
N ASP A 668 -5.94 -23.92 -5.29
CA ASP A 668 -6.27 -25.32 -5.59
C ASP A 668 -6.60 -26.20 -4.37
N ASN A 669 -7.65 -27.02 -4.51
CA ASN A 669 -7.97 -28.17 -3.66
C ASN A 669 -7.94 -29.43 -4.53
N PRO A 670 -6.74 -29.90 -4.94
CA PRO A 670 -6.63 -30.99 -5.88
C PRO A 670 -7.17 -32.29 -5.29
N VAL A 671 -7.72 -33.16 -6.15
CA VAL A 671 -8.16 -34.49 -5.74
C VAL A 671 -6.98 -35.30 -5.16
N PRO A 672 -7.12 -35.94 -3.98
CA PRO A 672 -6.01 -36.55 -3.26
C PRO A 672 -5.21 -37.64 -3.99
N THR A 673 -5.78 -38.33 -4.98
CA THR A 673 -5.06 -39.35 -5.77
C THR A 673 -4.41 -38.80 -7.05
N GLY A 674 -4.63 -37.52 -7.37
CA GLY A 674 -4.09 -36.88 -8.57
C GLY A 674 -4.78 -37.24 -9.89
N ALA A 675 -5.86 -38.05 -9.86
CA ALA A 675 -6.61 -38.42 -11.06
C ALA A 675 -8.12 -38.24 -10.85
N TYR A 676 -8.82 -37.63 -11.80
CA TYR A 676 -10.28 -37.48 -11.76
C TYR A 676 -10.96 -38.75 -12.32
N GLY A 677 -11.86 -39.34 -11.54
CA GLY A 677 -12.76 -40.40 -11.99
C GLY A 677 -14.17 -39.87 -12.30
N THR A 678 -15.12 -40.79 -12.45
CA THR A 678 -16.51 -40.44 -12.77
C THR A 678 -17.21 -39.84 -11.56
N VAL A 679 -17.92 -38.72 -11.75
CA VAL A 679 -18.75 -38.18 -10.67
C VAL A 679 -20.06 -38.96 -10.56
N LYS A 680 -20.41 -39.40 -9.35
CA LYS A 680 -21.58 -40.24 -9.06
C LYS A 680 -22.38 -39.69 -7.88
N THR A 681 -23.67 -40.02 -7.84
CA THR A 681 -24.49 -39.84 -6.64
C THR A 681 -24.23 -40.98 -5.67
N TRP A 682 -23.87 -40.68 -4.42
CA TRP A 682 -23.71 -41.72 -3.42
C TRP A 682 -25.04 -42.43 -3.14
N THR A 683 -25.01 -43.75 -3.09
CA THR A 683 -26.15 -44.65 -2.81
C THR A 683 -25.64 -45.86 -2.02
N THR A 684 -26.46 -46.44 -1.15
CA THR A 684 -26.14 -47.64 -0.35
C THR A 684 -25.94 -48.88 -1.23
N SER A 685 -25.18 -49.87 -0.75
CA SER A 685 -24.94 -51.15 -1.44
C SER A 685 -24.50 -51.02 -2.91
N THR A 686 -23.78 -49.95 -3.24
CA THR A 686 -23.45 -49.57 -4.63
C THR A 686 -21.95 -49.69 -4.86
N ALA A 687 -21.54 -50.21 -6.02
CA ALA A 687 -20.13 -50.36 -6.37
C ALA A 687 -19.52 -49.04 -6.88
N TYR A 688 -18.36 -48.69 -6.34
CA TYR A 688 -17.52 -47.55 -6.75
C TYR A 688 -16.13 -48.04 -7.12
N THR A 689 -15.54 -47.39 -8.12
CA THR A 689 -14.17 -47.63 -8.58
C THR A 689 -13.27 -46.54 -8.02
N ALA A 690 -11.98 -46.85 -7.81
CA ALA A 690 -10.97 -45.85 -7.45
C ALA A 690 -11.04 -44.63 -8.38
N ASN A 691 -10.85 -43.45 -7.80
CA ASN A 691 -10.98 -42.11 -8.38
C ASN A 691 -12.41 -41.61 -8.60
N ASP A 692 -13.46 -42.44 -8.47
CA ASP A 692 -14.84 -41.95 -8.52
C ASP A 692 -15.05 -40.83 -7.48
N ILE A 693 -15.84 -39.81 -7.84
CA ILE A 693 -16.07 -38.63 -6.99
C ILE A 693 -17.54 -38.60 -6.58
N VAL A 694 -17.81 -38.31 -5.31
CA VAL A 694 -19.17 -38.16 -4.78
C VAL A 694 -19.31 -36.89 -3.96
N LEU A 695 -20.46 -36.24 -4.05
CA LEU A 695 -20.89 -35.22 -3.09
C LEU A 695 -21.92 -35.86 -2.17
N VAL A 696 -21.63 -35.87 -0.87
CA VAL A 696 -22.47 -36.51 0.13
C VAL A 696 -22.25 -35.83 1.49
N ASN A 697 -23.35 -35.60 2.24
CA ASN A 697 -23.34 -34.93 3.54
C ASN A 697 -22.58 -33.58 3.57
N GLY A 698 -22.66 -32.80 2.49
CA GLY A 698 -22.05 -31.45 2.40
C GLY A 698 -20.53 -31.44 2.14
N ASN A 699 -19.95 -32.57 1.75
CA ASN A 699 -18.54 -32.70 1.39
C ASN A 699 -18.39 -33.42 0.05
N VAL A 700 -17.31 -33.10 -0.66
CA VAL A 700 -16.85 -33.82 -1.85
C VAL A 700 -15.78 -34.81 -1.43
N TYR A 701 -15.97 -36.07 -1.79
CA TYR A 701 -15.03 -37.16 -1.53
C TYR A 701 -14.58 -37.82 -2.82
N GLN A 702 -13.36 -38.35 -2.79
CA GLN A 702 -12.80 -39.20 -3.83
C GLN A 702 -12.65 -40.63 -3.31
N CYS A 703 -13.14 -41.60 -4.06
CA CYS A 703 -12.95 -43.02 -3.78
C CYS A 703 -11.46 -43.36 -3.93
N SER A 704 -10.79 -43.72 -2.83
CA SER A 704 -9.39 -44.13 -2.85
C SER A 704 -9.23 -45.64 -3.04
N THR A 705 -10.23 -46.42 -2.66
CA THR A 705 -10.22 -47.89 -2.75
C THR A 705 -11.54 -48.36 -3.35
N SER A 706 -11.47 -49.00 -4.52
CA SER A 706 -12.63 -49.61 -5.17
C SER A 706 -13.34 -50.59 -4.23
N GLY A 707 -14.66 -50.56 -4.21
CA GLY A 707 -15.47 -51.41 -3.35
C GLY A 707 -16.95 -51.07 -3.41
N THR A 708 -17.73 -51.67 -2.53
CA THR A 708 -19.17 -51.43 -2.40
C THR A 708 -19.42 -50.58 -1.16
N SER A 709 -20.20 -49.51 -1.29
CA SER A 709 -20.63 -48.68 -0.15
C SER A 709 -21.40 -49.51 0.88
N SER A 710 -21.47 -49.00 2.12
CA SER A 710 -22.23 -49.63 3.20
C SER A 710 -23.69 -49.89 2.78
N GLY A 711 -24.25 -51.00 3.26
CA GLY A 711 -25.65 -51.35 3.00
C GLY A 711 -26.66 -50.50 3.77
N ALA A 712 -26.21 -49.67 4.71
CA ALA A 712 -27.02 -48.74 5.48
C ALA A 712 -26.22 -47.48 5.84
N GLY A 713 -26.92 -46.36 6.10
CA GLY A 713 -26.33 -45.06 6.47
C GLY A 713 -26.48 -44.00 5.38
N THR A 714 -25.88 -42.84 5.61
CA THR A 714 -25.95 -41.67 4.71
C THR A 714 -24.65 -41.44 3.94
N GLY A 715 -23.70 -42.39 3.97
CA GLY A 715 -22.38 -42.26 3.36
C GLY A 715 -21.36 -41.52 4.23
N PRO A 716 -20.16 -41.24 3.72
CA PRO A 716 -19.12 -40.51 4.45
C PRO A 716 -19.59 -39.09 4.81
N SER A 717 -19.29 -38.62 6.02
CA SER A 717 -19.81 -37.35 6.55
C SER A 717 -18.77 -36.48 7.27
N THR A 718 -17.62 -37.04 7.64
CA THR A 718 -16.58 -36.35 8.40
C THR A 718 -15.40 -35.95 7.51
N ILE A 719 -14.71 -34.88 7.88
CA ILE A 719 -13.34 -34.64 7.43
C ILE A 719 -12.45 -35.58 8.25
N PRO A 720 -11.76 -36.57 7.65
CA PRO A 720 -11.00 -37.58 8.39
C PRO A 720 -9.73 -36.97 9.03
N GLY A 721 -9.00 -37.77 9.81
CA GLY A 721 -7.77 -37.30 10.49
C GLY A 721 -8.03 -36.47 11.76
N THR A 722 -6.95 -35.99 12.39
CA THR A 722 -6.98 -35.08 13.55
C THR A 722 -5.95 -33.95 13.45
N GLY A 723 -4.91 -34.14 12.63
CA GLY A 723 -3.93 -33.12 12.29
C GLY A 723 -4.39 -32.20 11.17
N THR A 724 -3.52 -31.27 10.78
CA THR A 724 -3.85 -30.30 9.74
C THR A 724 -3.93 -30.92 8.35
N ALA A 725 -2.86 -31.58 7.91
CA ALA A 725 -2.73 -32.10 6.55
C ALA A 725 -3.31 -33.52 6.38
N ASP A 726 -3.50 -34.25 7.49
CA ASP A 726 -4.01 -35.63 7.45
C ASP A 726 -5.49 -35.72 7.02
N ALA A 727 -6.20 -34.59 7.02
CA ALA A 727 -7.55 -34.44 6.49
C ALA A 727 -7.67 -34.88 5.01
N PHE A 728 -6.62 -34.69 4.22
CA PHE A 728 -6.61 -34.99 2.79
C PHE A 728 -5.98 -36.36 2.48
N SER A 729 -5.23 -36.93 3.42
CA SER A 729 -4.54 -38.22 3.23
C SER A 729 -5.25 -39.40 3.92
N SER A 730 -5.95 -39.15 5.02
CA SER A 730 -6.71 -40.15 5.78
C SER A 730 -7.97 -40.60 5.03
N THR A 731 -8.38 -41.85 5.26
CA THR A 731 -9.56 -42.43 4.62
C THR A 731 -10.75 -42.54 5.57
N VAL A 732 -11.96 -42.43 5.02
CA VAL A 732 -13.23 -42.78 5.65
C VAL A 732 -13.69 -44.11 5.05
N THR A 733 -13.80 -45.15 5.87
CA THR A 733 -14.30 -46.46 5.45
C THR A 733 -15.82 -46.45 5.30
N ASP A 734 -16.32 -47.01 4.20
CA ASP A 734 -17.75 -47.09 3.88
C ASP A 734 -18.04 -48.42 3.16
N GLY A 735 -18.48 -49.43 3.92
CA GLY A 735 -18.58 -50.80 3.41
C GLY A 735 -17.19 -51.36 3.09
N THR A 736 -16.98 -51.79 1.85
CA THR A 736 -15.66 -52.18 1.32
C THR A 736 -14.99 -51.08 0.50
N ALA A 737 -15.69 -49.98 0.23
CA ALA A 737 -15.10 -48.77 -0.36
C ALA A 737 -14.42 -47.90 0.72
N ALA A 738 -13.48 -47.07 0.29
CA ALA A 738 -12.84 -46.06 1.15
C ALA A 738 -12.74 -44.71 0.44
N TRP A 739 -12.94 -43.64 1.21
CA TRP A 739 -13.08 -42.28 0.69
C TRP A 739 -12.02 -41.33 1.28
N LYS A 740 -11.46 -40.45 0.46
CA LYS A 740 -10.65 -39.30 0.92
C LYS A 740 -11.41 -38.01 0.74
N PHE A 741 -11.31 -37.12 1.72
CA PHE A 741 -11.92 -35.80 1.64
C PHE A 741 -11.18 -34.94 0.62
N VAL A 742 -11.95 -34.21 -0.20
CA VAL A 742 -11.42 -33.26 -1.19
C VAL A 742 -11.68 -31.82 -0.74
N MET A 743 -12.95 -31.51 -0.43
CA MET A 743 -13.39 -30.16 -0.07
C MET A 743 -14.82 -30.16 0.49
N LYS A 744 -15.25 -29.07 1.11
CA LYS A 744 -16.66 -28.82 1.40
C LYS A 744 -17.43 -28.58 0.10
N SER A 745 -18.71 -28.95 0.04
CA SER A 745 -19.59 -28.68 -1.10
C SER A 745 -19.92 -27.20 -1.31
N THR A 746 -19.33 -26.32 -0.51
CA THR A 746 -19.51 -24.86 -0.55
C THR A 746 -18.15 -24.15 -0.55
N LEU A 747 -17.08 -24.79 -1.04
CA LEU A 747 -15.78 -24.13 -1.21
C LEU A 747 -15.79 -23.24 -2.45
N TYR A 748 -15.91 -21.93 -2.22
CA TYR A 748 -15.88 -20.91 -3.26
C TYR A 748 -14.54 -20.18 -3.21
N TRP A 749 -13.83 -20.10 -4.35
CA TRP A 749 -12.52 -19.47 -4.37
C TRP A 749 -12.60 -17.96 -4.22
N LEU A 750 -13.46 -17.32 -4.99
CA LEU A 750 -13.82 -15.92 -4.82
C LEU A 750 -15.32 -15.81 -4.58
N TYR A 751 -15.69 -15.49 -3.35
CA TYR A 751 -17.06 -15.21 -2.98
C TYR A 751 -17.26 -13.69 -2.83
N VAL A 752 -17.89 -13.10 -3.85
CA VAL A 752 -18.34 -11.71 -3.87
C VAL A 752 -19.77 -11.64 -3.35
N ASP A 753 -19.94 -10.99 -2.21
CA ASP A 753 -21.21 -10.89 -1.50
C ASP A 753 -21.54 -9.42 -1.20
N SER A 754 -22.72 -9.23 -0.61
CA SER A 754 -23.29 -8.02 -0.03
C SER A 754 -22.30 -6.90 0.29
N PHE A 755 -22.58 -5.72 -0.26
CA PHE A 755 -21.83 -4.47 -0.15
C PHE A 755 -20.46 -4.47 -0.85
N THR A 756 -20.20 -5.41 -1.75
CA THR A 756 -18.97 -5.40 -2.57
C THR A 756 -19.19 -4.67 -3.90
N TYR A 757 -18.70 -3.44 -3.99
CA TYR A 757 -19.08 -2.55 -5.10
C TYR A 757 -18.09 -2.51 -6.26
N SER A 758 -16.79 -2.70 -6.01
CA SER A 758 -15.78 -2.67 -7.07
C SER A 758 -14.64 -3.64 -6.78
N VAL A 759 -14.47 -4.62 -7.67
CA VAL A 759 -13.46 -5.69 -7.64
C VAL A 759 -12.88 -5.87 -9.03
N THR A 760 -11.56 -6.00 -9.13
CA THR A 760 -10.83 -6.39 -10.35
C THR A 760 -9.98 -7.61 -10.06
N VAL A 761 -10.01 -8.60 -10.95
CA VAL A 761 -9.23 -9.84 -10.88
C VAL A 761 -8.45 -10.03 -12.17
N ASP A 762 -7.13 -9.99 -12.09
CA ASP A 762 -6.25 -10.07 -13.25
C ASP A 762 -5.33 -11.29 -13.17
N ASN A 763 -5.12 -11.98 -14.29
CA ASN A 763 -4.15 -13.07 -14.48
C ASN A 763 -4.14 -14.11 -13.34
N SER A 764 -5.31 -14.58 -12.96
CA SER A 764 -5.49 -15.40 -11.76
C SER A 764 -6.05 -16.77 -12.09
N ALA A 765 -5.62 -17.81 -11.37
CA ALA A 765 -6.06 -19.19 -11.56
C ALA A 765 -6.75 -19.74 -10.30
N LEU A 766 -8.03 -20.05 -10.40
CA LEU A 766 -8.86 -20.60 -9.32
C LEU A 766 -9.27 -22.04 -9.69
N ILE A 767 -8.36 -22.98 -9.41
CA ILE A 767 -8.43 -24.37 -9.88
C ILE A 767 -9.04 -25.25 -8.79
N SER A 768 -9.74 -26.33 -9.14
CA SER A 768 -10.19 -27.35 -8.17
C SER A 768 -10.85 -26.78 -6.91
N GLY A 769 -12.08 -26.31 -7.04
CA GLY A 769 -12.97 -25.86 -5.96
C GLY A 769 -14.40 -26.31 -6.25
N VAL A 770 -15.41 -25.78 -5.56
CA VAL A 770 -16.80 -26.02 -5.98
C VAL A 770 -17.24 -24.99 -7.02
N VAL A 771 -16.97 -23.73 -6.75
CA VAL A 771 -17.15 -22.62 -7.69
C VAL A 771 -15.91 -21.75 -7.69
N GLY A 772 -15.45 -21.32 -8.86
CA GLY A 772 -14.36 -20.36 -8.98
C GLY A 772 -14.78 -18.98 -8.45
N VAL A 773 -15.78 -18.38 -9.08
CA VAL A 773 -16.34 -17.08 -8.66
C VAL A 773 -17.83 -17.21 -8.37
N LEU A 774 -18.25 -16.93 -7.13
CA LEU A 774 -19.65 -16.78 -6.74
C LEU A 774 -19.96 -15.30 -6.51
N VAL A 775 -21.01 -14.79 -7.15
CA VAL A 775 -21.57 -13.46 -6.85
C VAL A 775 -22.96 -13.63 -6.26
N ASP A 776 -23.14 -13.22 -5.00
CA ASP A 776 -24.40 -13.26 -4.27
C ASP A 776 -24.73 -11.96 -3.53
N ASP A 777 -25.94 -11.86 -2.99
CA ASP A 777 -26.38 -10.81 -2.09
C ASP A 777 -27.13 -11.49 -0.93
N SER A 778 -26.35 -12.01 0.02
CA SER A 778 -26.86 -12.74 1.18
C SER A 778 -27.65 -11.85 2.14
N VAL A 779 -27.32 -10.55 2.23
CA VAL A 779 -28.04 -9.56 3.04
C VAL A 779 -29.37 -9.18 2.37
N ALA A 780 -29.41 -9.09 1.04
CA ALA A 780 -30.62 -8.85 0.27
C ALA A 780 -31.43 -7.61 0.73
N SER A 781 -30.73 -6.53 1.11
CA SER A 781 -31.36 -5.30 1.61
C SER A 781 -32.02 -4.44 0.52
N GLY A 782 -31.86 -4.82 -0.75
CA GLY A 782 -32.25 -4.01 -1.90
C GLY A 782 -31.23 -2.94 -2.29
N SER A 783 -30.18 -2.71 -1.49
CA SER A 783 -29.05 -1.79 -1.76
C SER A 783 -27.65 -2.42 -1.53
N SER A 784 -27.63 -3.68 -1.11
CA SER A 784 -26.43 -4.44 -0.79
C SER A 784 -25.86 -5.21 -1.99
N TYR A 785 -26.52 -5.20 -3.12
CA TYR A 785 -26.11 -5.98 -4.30
C TYR A 785 -24.67 -5.63 -4.76
N PRO A 786 -23.84 -6.63 -5.10
CA PRO A 786 -22.54 -6.38 -5.72
C PRO A 786 -22.66 -5.79 -7.13
N ILE A 787 -21.79 -4.86 -7.54
CA ILE A 787 -22.01 -4.06 -8.78
C ILE A 787 -20.91 -4.17 -9.83
N TRP A 788 -19.64 -3.91 -9.53
CA TRP A 788 -18.59 -3.86 -10.57
C TRP A 788 -17.50 -4.91 -10.32
N ILE A 789 -17.75 -6.12 -10.81
CA ILE A 789 -16.76 -7.22 -10.77
C ILE A 789 -16.14 -7.38 -12.16
N ASN A 790 -14.86 -7.06 -12.29
CA ASN A 790 -14.12 -7.17 -13.54
C ASN A 790 -13.10 -8.31 -13.45
N THR A 791 -13.03 -9.15 -14.47
CA THR A 791 -12.03 -10.22 -14.56
C THR A 791 -11.33 -10.19 -15.92
N HIS A 792 -9.99 -10.21 -15.91
CA HIS A 792 -9.15 -10.24 -17.11
C HIS A 792 -8.16 -11.40 -16.98
N GLY A 793 -8.17 -12.33 -17.94
CA GLY A 793 -7.28 -13.49 -17.88
C GLY A 793 -7.55 -14.39 -16.67
N LEU A 794 -8.81 -14.47 -16.20
CA LEU A 794 -9.21 -15.38 -15.13
C LEU A 794 -9.30 -16.81 -15.66
N GLU A 795 -8.55 -17.71 -15.04
CA GLU A 795 -8.62 -19.15 -15.23
C GLU A 795 -9.42 -19.78 -14.08
N VAL A 796 -10.43 -20.56 -14.41
CA VAL A 796 -11.15 -21.44 -13.51
C VAL A 796 -11.23 -22.80 -14.18
N ASP A 797 -10.62 -23.81 -13.57
CA ASP A 797 -10.50 -25.14 -14.16
C ASP A 797 -10.79 -26.23 -13.13
N HIS A 798 -11.47 -27.29 -13.59
CA HIS A 798 -11.94 -28.41 -12.76
C HIS A 798 -12.74 -28.01 -11.51
N PRO A 799 -13.65 -27.00 -11.53
CA PRO A 799 -14.57 -26.82 -10.42
C PRO A 799 -15.57 -28.00 -10.37
N TYR A 800 -16.03 -28.36 -9.17
CA TYR A 800 -17.03 -29.41 -9.02
C TYR A 800 -18.38 -29.00 -9.63
N ASP A 801 -18.84 -27.78 -9.35
CA ASP A 801 -20.05 -27.23 -9.95
C ASP A 801 -19.67 -26.31 -11.12
N SER A 802 -19.86 -24.99 -11.00
CA SER A 802 -19.75 -24.05 -12.11
C SER A 802 -18.52 -23.17 -11.98
N CYS A 803 -17.96 -22.69 -13.10
CA CYS A 803 -16.77 -21.86 -13.05
C CYS A 803 -17.09 -20.47 -12.45
N VAL A 804 -18.12 -19.84 -12.99
CA VAL A 804 -18.68 -18.58 -12.49
C VAL A 804 -20.18 -18.77 -12.21
N TYR A 805 -20.60 -18.47 -11.00
CA TYR A 805 -21.97 -18.61 -10.53
C TYR A 805 -22.51 -17.25 -10.08
N LEU A 806 -23.46 -16.70 -10.83
CA LEU A 806 -24.05 -15.39 -10.55
C LEU A 806 -25.47 -15.60 -9.99
N SER A 807 -25.61 -15.70 -8.66
CA SER A 807 -26.91 -15.91 -8.02
C SER A 807 -27.71 -14.62 -7.89
N LYS A 808 -27.08 -13.57 -7.34
CA LYS A 808 -27.65 -12.24 -7.11
C LYS A 808 -26.55 -11.20 -7.16
N GLY A 809 -26.87 -10.04 -7.72
CA GLY A 809 -25.91 -8.95 -7.94
C GLY A 809 -26.37 -8.09 -9.11
N GLU A 810 -25.50 -7.19 -9.54
CA GLU A 810 -25.78 -6.26 -10.62
C GLU A 810 -24.80 -6.42 -11.78
N GLY A 811 -23.49 -6.25 -11.64
CA GLY A 811 -22.59 -6.21 -12.80
C GLY A 811 -21.34 -7.10 -12.73
N VAL A 812 -21.06 -7.83 -13.81
CA VAL A 812 -19.89 -8.71 -13.97
C VAL A 812 -19.36 -8.62 -15.40
N TYR A 813 -18.05 -8.43 -15.55
CA TYR A 813 -17.37 -8.25 -16.83
C TYR A 813 -16.18 -9.19 -16.91
N MET A 814 -16.16 -10.08 -17.91
CA MET A 814 -15.16 -11.13 -18.06
C MET A 814 -14.47 -11.01 -19.43
N LEU A 815 -13.15 -10.98 -19.46
CA LEU A 815 -12.33 -10.84 -20.66
C LEU A 815 -11.14 -11.82 -20.63
N ASP A 816 -10.77 -12.39 -21.79
CA ASP A 816 -9.58 -13.22 -22.00
C ASP A 816 -9.39 -14.43 -21.04
N GLY A 817 -10.45 -14.89 -20.37
CA GLY A 817 -10.37 -15.97 -19.38
C GLY A 817 -10.40 -17.40 -19.95
N TRP A 818 -10.13 -18.39 -19.10
CA TRP A 818 -10.43 -19.81 -19.32
C TRP A 818 -11.43 -20.29 -18.25
N LEU A 819 -12.63 -20.68 -18.64
CA LEU A 819 -13.67 -21.16 -17.73
C LEU A 819 -14.11 -22.55 -18.18
N GLY A 820 -13.57 -23.61 -17.57
CA GLY A 820 -13.83 -24.94 -18.10
C GLY A 820 -13.62 -26.12 -17.17
N SER A 821 -13.83 -27.31 -17.75
CA SER A 821 -13.69 -28.61 -17.09
C SER A 821 -14.59 -28.80 -15.86
N ALA A 822 -15.70 -28.07 -15.80
CA ALA A 822 -16.70 -28.19 -14.74
C ALA A 822 -17.23 -29.63 -14.64
N LEU A 823 -17.09 -30.26 -13.47
CA LEU A 823 -17.35 -31.70 -13.28
C LEU A 823 -18.84 -32.05 -13.24
N GLN A 824 -19.69 -31.14 -12.73
CA GLN A 824 -21.15 -31.27 -12.73
C GLN A 824 -21.91 -30.01 -13.16
N GLY A 825 -21.24 -28.87 -13.28
CA GLY A 825 -21.89 -27.60 -13.57
C GLY A 825 -21.62 -27.04 -14.96
N ARG A 826 -21.60 -25.72 -15.02
CA ARG A 826 -21.51 -24.90 -16.24
C ARG A 826 -20.24 -24.08 -16.27
N GLY A 827 -19.93 -23.51 -17.42
CA GLY A 827 -18.93 -22.46 -17.49
C GLY A 827 -19.40 -21.23 -16.72
N VAL A 828 -20.48 -20.61 -17.19
CA VAL A 828 -21.11 -19.46 -16.54
C VAL A 828 -22.59 -19.73 -16.30
N TYR A 829 -23.02 -19.57 -15.05
CA TYR A 829 -24.44 -19.61 -14.68
C TYR A 829 -24.93 -18.22 -14.29
N VAL A 830 -25.94 -17.71 -14.98
CA VAL A 830 -26.64 -16.46 -14.64
C VAL A 830 -28.02 -16.78 -14.08
N GLY A 831 -28.18 -16.58 -12.78
CA GLY A 831 -29.38 -16.90 -12.02
C GLY A 831 -30.52 -15.90 -12.21
N PRO A 832 -31.77 -16.28 -11.89
CA PRO A 832 -32.95 -15.47 -12.17
C PRO A 832 -33.06 -14.19 -11.32
N SER A 833 -32.29 -14.10 -10.23
CA SER A 833 -32.28 -12.95 -9.32
C SER A 833 -31.08 -12.03 -9.54
N PHE A 834 -30.25 -12.32 -10.54
CA PHE A 834 -29.19 -11.41 -10.97
C PHE A 834 -29.82 -10.26 -11.77
N ARG A 835 -29.47 -9.02 -11.46
CA ARG A 835 -30.24 -7.84 -11.88
C ARG A 835 -29.70 -7.15 -13.13
N GLY A 836 -28.39 -7.10 -13.30
CA GLY A 836 -27.76 -6.15 -14.21
C GLY A 836 -26.85 -6.77 -15.26
N GLU A 837 -25.81 -6.00 -15.57
CA GLU A 837 -24.92 -6.10 -16.72
C GLU A 837 -23.95 -7.28 -16.61
N VAL A 838 -24.14 -8.31 -17.43
CA VAL A 838 -23.19 -9.43 -17.53
C VAL A 838 -22.53 -9.39 -18.89
N THR A 839 -21.22 -9.20 -18.94
CA THR A 839 -20.44 -9.26 -20.17
C THR A 839 -19.47 -10.44 -20.14
N ILE A 840 -19.64 -11.37 -21.07
CA ILE A 840 -18.64 -12.38 -21.43
C ILE A 840 -18.02 -11.88 -22.74
N GLY A 841 -16.88 -11.22 -22.62
CA GLY A 841 -16.24 -10.51 -23.71
C GLY A 841 -15.16 -11.32 -24.44
N GLN A 842 -14.45 -10.61 -25.32
CA GLN A 842 -13.50 -11.18 -26.27
C GLN A 842 -12.43 -12.04 -25.60
N GLY A 843 -12.07 -13.13 -26.28
CA GLY A 843 -10.96 -14.01 -25.87
C GLY A 843 -11.29 -14.97 -24.71
N THR A 844 -12.43 -14.79 -24.03
CA THR A 844 -12.90 -15.73 -23.01
C THR A 844 -13.22 -17.08 -23.64
N ARG A 845 -12.57 -18.13 -23.15
CA ARG A 845 -12.75 -19.52 -23.55
C ARG A 845 -13.61 -20.24 -22.52
N ILE A 846 -14.72 -20.84 -22.95
CA ILE A 846 -15.63 -21.60 -22.09
C ILE A 846 -15.76 -23.02 -22.63
N ALA A 847 -15.22 -24.01 -21.92
CA ALA A 847 -15.06 -25.32 -22.53
C ALA A 847 -15.19 -26.51 -21.57
N ALA A 848 -15.49 -27.68 -22.14
CA ALA A 848 -15.45 -28.95 -21.43
C ALA A 848 -16.32 -28.98 -20.15
N CYS A 849 -17.45 -28.26 -20.14
CA CYS A 849 -18.36 -28.28 -18.99
C CYS A 849 -19.34 -29.44 -19.06
N TRP A 850 -19.69 -30.00 -17.91
CA TRP A 850 -20.66 -31.09 -17.78
C TRP A 850 -22.02 -30.75 -18.40
N LEU A 851 -22.50 -29.53 -18.18
CA LEU A 851 -23.77 -29.01 -18.68
C LEU A 851 -23.54 -27.99 -19.82
N ASP A 852 -24.20 -26.83 -19.78
CA ASP A 852 -24.04 -25.75 -20.75
C ASP A 852 -22.69 -25.04 -20.60
N GLY A 853 -22.21 -24.42 -21.68
CA GLY A 853 -21.13 -23.43 -21.57
C GLY A 853 -21.60 -22.21 -20.78
N VAL A 854 -22.66 -21.55 -21.27
CA VAL A 854 -23.32 -20.43 -20.60
C VAL A 854 -24.81 -20.73 -20.43
N TYR A 855 -25.35 -20.47 -19.26
CA TYR A 855 -26.79 -20.52 -19.01
C TYR A 855 -27.32 -19.17 -18.51
N LEU A 856 -28.35 -18.67 -19.18
CA LEU A 856 -29.06 -17.45 -18.85
C LEU A 856 -30.49 -17.79 -18.39
N SER A 857 -30.79 -17.50 -17.11
CA SER A 857 -32.17 -17.55 -16.59
C SER A 857 -33.02 -16.38 -17.10
N ALA A 858 -34.33 -16.46 -16.93
CA ALA A 858 -35.20 -15.28 -17.04
C ALA A 858 -35.05 -14.39 -15.79
N GLY A 859 -35.03 -13.07 -15.95
CA GLY A 859 -34.85 -12.11 -14.85
C GLY A 859 -33.72 -11.10 -15.11
N PRO A 860 -32.48 -11.55 -15.37
CA PRO A 860 -31.37 -10.68 -15.73
C PRO A 860 -31.69 -9.86 -16.97
N THR A 861 -31.28 -8.59 -16.96
CA THR A 861 -31.43 -7.67 -18.09
C THR A 861 -30.05 -7.12 -18.42
N GLN A 862 -29.66 -7.09 -19.70
CA GLN A 862 -28.34 -6.65 -20.19
C GLN A 862 -27.23 -7.70 -20.09
N VAL A 863 -27.49 -8.90 -20.63
CA VAL A 863 -26.48 -9.97 -20.73
C VAL A 863 -25.90 -10.04 -22.14
N SER A 864 -24.58 -9.92 -22.29
CA SER A 864 -23.90 -9.96 -23.58
C SER A 864 -22.79 -11.01 -23.58
N VAL A 865 -22.84 -11.93 -24.54
CA VAL A 865 -21.74 -12.81 -24.94
C VAL A 865 -21.19 -12.27 -26.25
N ASN A 866 -19.98 -11.72 -26.25
CA ASN A 866 -19.41 -11.06 -27.42
C ASN A 866 -17.93 -11.44 -27.63
N GLY A 867 -17.62 -12.11 -28.74
CA GLY A 867 -16.24 -12.51 -29.05
C GLY A 867 -15.70 -13.69 -28.23
N ALA A 868 -16.57 -14.48 -27.62
CA ALA A 868 -16.18 -15.64 -26.80
C ALA A 868 -15.96 -16.90 -27.66
N CYS A 869 -15.16 -17.84 -27.13
CA CYS A 869 -14.93 -19.16 -27.71
C CYS A 869 -15.55 -20.23 -26.81
N ILE A 870 -16.65 -20.86 -27.24
CA ILE A 870 -17.41 -21.79 -26.41
C ILE A 870 -17.49 -23.18 -27.08
N TYR A 871 -16.93 -24.22 -26.46
CA TYR A 871 -16.82 -25.52 -27.13
C TYR A 871 -16.73 -26.73 -26.20
N GLY A 872 -17.19 -27.87 -26.70
CA GLY A 872 -17.01 -29.15 -26.00
C GLY A 872 -17.79 -29.29 -24.69
N ASN A 873 -18.86 -28.54 -24.53
CA ASN A 873 -19.75 -28.67 -23.38
C ASN A 873 -20.74 -29.85 -23.58
N SER A 874 -21.65 -30.04 -22.64
CA SER A 874 -22.59 -31.17 -22.59
C SER A 874 -21.91 -32.52 -22.36
N LEU A 875 -20.88 -32.57 -21.50
CA LEU A 875 -20.14 -33.81 -21.23
C LEU A 875 -20.98 -34.89 -20.54
N ILE A 876 -22.05 -34.52 -19.81
CA ILE A 876 -22.96 -35.52 -19.22
C ILE A 876 -23.55 -36.46 -20.26
N THR A 877 -24.01 -35.90 -21.37
CA THR A 877 -24.66 -36.60 -22.48
C THR A 877 -24.62 -35.68 -23.68
N ALA A 878 -23.96 -36.10 -24.76
CA ALA A 878 -23.87 -35.31 -25.97
C ALA A 878 -25.27 -34.92 -26.50
N GLY A 879 -25.41 -33.67 -26.93
CA GLY A 879 -26.64 -33.09 -27.48
C GLY A 879 -27.65 -32.59 -26.45
N SER A 880 -27.49 -32.89 -25.15
CA SER A 880 -28.48 -32.57 -24.12
C SER A 880 -28.39 -31.14 -23.58
N TYR A 881 -27.19 -30.53 -23.63
CA TYR A 881 -26.91 -29.17 -23.22
C TYR A 881 -26.24 -28.40 -24.35
N HIS A 882 -26.14 -27.08 -24.24
CA HIS A 882 -25.81 -26.21 -25.37
C HIS A 882 -24.58 -25.34 -25.11
N GLY A 883 -24.06 -24.71 -26.16
CA GLY A 883 -22.99 -23.71 -25.98
C GLY A 883 -23.50 -22.55 -25.12
N VAL A 884 -24.59 -21.92 -25.56
CA VAL A 884 -25.35 -20.92 -24.80
C VAL A 884 -26.82 -21.37 -24.71
N SER A 885 -27.31 -21.52 -23.48
CA SER A 885 -28.71 -21.85 -23.18
C SER A 885 -29.42 -20.66 -22.57
N VAL A 886 -30.56 -20.27 -23.15
CA VAL A 886 -31.38 -19.15 -22.68
C VAL A 886 -32.75 -19.66 -22.27
N ALA A 887 -33.14 -19.38 -21.03
CA ALA A 887 -34.44 -19.75 -20.47
C ALA A 887 -35.60 -18.98 -21.11
N ALA A 888 -36.81 -19.54 -21.01
CA ALA A 888 -38.03 -18.93 -21.51
C ALA A 888 -38.34 -17.61 -20.78
N GLY A 889 -38.62 -16.55 -21.54
CA GLY A 889 -38.94 -15.22 -20.98
C GLY A 889 -37.72 -14.35 -20.66
N ALA A 890 -36.51 -14.77 -21.05
CA ALA A 890 -35.33 -13.92 -20.95
C ALA A 890 -35.41 -12.74 -21.93
N THR A 891 -34.97 -11.56 -21.50
CA THR A 891 -35.05 -10.33 -22.31
C THR A 891 -33.81 -9.48 -22.20
N ARG A 892 -33.52 -8.65 -23.22
CA ARG A 892 -32.37 -7.73 -23.28
C ARG A 892 -31.04 -8.47 -23.14
N TRP A 893 -30.76 -9.35 -24.09
CA TRP A 893 -29.50 -10.09 -24.15
C TRP A 893 -28.98 -10.25 -25.58
N SER A 894 -27.69 -10.54 -25.73
CA SER A 894 -27.09 -10.76 -27.03
C SER A 894 -26.01 -11.83 -27.02
N VAL A 895 -25.90 -12.57 -28.12
CA VAL A 895 -24.77 -13.45 -28.44
C VAL A 895 -24.22 -13.00 -29.79
N MET A 896 -23.02 -12.43 -29.78
CA MET A 896 -22.42 -11.81 -30.95
C MET A 896 -20.98 -12.23 -31.20
N ASN A 897 -20.57 -12.28 -32.46
CA ASN A 897 -19.18 -12.43 -32.91
C ASN A 897 -18.40 -13.59 -32.25
N SER A 898 -19.11 -14.62 -31.76
CA SER A 898 -18.54 -15.68 -30.94
C SER A 898 -18.36 -16.96 -31.77
N THR A 899 -17.37 -17.78 -31.41
CA THR A 899 -17.19 -19.12 -31.98
C THR A 899 -17.76 -20.15 -31.01
N ILE A 900 -18.86 -20.79 -31.38
CA ILE A 900 -19.62 -21.69 -30.49
C ILE A 900 -19.88 -23.02 -31.18
N GLY A 901 -19.13 -24.06 -30.82
CA GLY A 901 -19.26 -25.36 -31.45
C GLY A 901 -18.07 -26.27 -31.23
N LYS A 902 -17.51 -26.77 -32.34
CA LYS A 902 -16.32 -27.61 -32.29
C LYS A 902 -15.06 -26.77 -32.09
N GLY A 903 -14.41 -26.94 -30.95
CA GLY A 903 -13.09 -26.35 -30.65
C GLY A 903 -11.92 -27.33 -30.86
N PRO A 904 -10.67 -26.87 -30.71
CA PRO A 904 -9.48 -27.71 -30.80
C PRO A 904 -9.54 -28.87 -29.78
N GLY A 905 -9.43 -30.12 -30.25
CA GLY A 905 -9.46 -31.31 -29.39
C GLY A 905 -10.84 -31.72 -28.85
N SER A 906 -11.92 -31.03 -29.22
CA SER A 906 -13.29 -31.36 -28.79
C SER A 906 -14.07 -32.13 -29.87
N SER A 907 -14.93 -33.08 -29.45
CA SER A 907 -15.83 -33.84 -30.32
C SER A 907 -17.11 -33.11 -30.72
N GLY A 908 -17.36 -31.87 -30.24
CA GLY A 908 -18.57 -31.12 -30.57
C GLY A 908 -19.83 -31.62 -29.84
N GLY A 909 -19.69 -32.01 -28.56
CA GLY A 909 -20.74 -32.68 -27.78
C GLY A 909 -21.97 -31.82 -27.45
N GLN A 910 -21.94 -30.50 -27.61
CA GLN A 910 -23.07 -29.63 -27.28
C GLN A 910 -24.13 -29.62 -28.39
N GLY A 911 -25.42 -29.59 -28.02
CA GLY A 911 -26.57 -29.73 -28.92
C GLY A 911 -26.69 -28.59 -29.94
N TYR A 912 -27.09 -27.40 -29.48
CA TYR A 912 -27.04 -26.19 -30.29
C TYR A 912 -25.89 -25.29 -29.85
N GLY A 913 -25.38 -24.47 -30.78
CA GLY A 913 -24.48 -23.39 -30.41
C GLY A 913 -25.20 -22.38 -29.51
N VAL A 914 -26.38 -21.92 -29.93
CA VAL A 914 -27.29 -21.09 -29.11
C VAL A 914 -28.68 -21.71 -29.09
N ASN A 915 -29.24 -21.95 -27.91
CA ASN A 915 -30.61 -22.43 -27.75
C ASN A 915 -31.44 -21.45 -26.91
N VAL A 916 -32.50 -20.92 -27.50
CA VAL A 916 -33.53 -20.13 -26.81
C VAL A 916 -34.72 -21.03 -26.54
N ALA A 917 -35.02 -21.26 -25.27
CA ALA A 917 -36.16 -22.08 -24.87
C ALA A 917 -37.49 -21.48 -25.34
N VAL A 918 -38.49 -22.35 -25.55
CA VAL A 918 -39.83 -21.93 -25.99
C VAL A 918 -40.49 -21.04 -24.94
N GLY A 919 -40.81 -19.81 -25.32
CA GLY A 919 -41.51 -18.86 -24.44
C GLY A 919 -41.37 -17.41 -24.88
N ALA A 920 -41.86 -16.48 -24.06
CA ALA A 920 -41.94 -15.06 -24.36
C ALA A 920 -40.60 -14.30 -24.23
N SER A 921 -39.50 -14.90 -24.66
CA SER A 921 -38.21 -14.20 -24.75
C SER A 921 -38.27 -13.13 -25.84
N ASP A 922 -37.77 -11.93 -25.56
CA ASP A 922 -37.90 -10.73 -26.41
C ASP A 922 -36.72 -9.76 -26.21
N TYR A 923 -36.51 -8.79 -27.11
CA TYR A 923 -35.35 -7.88 -27.10
C TYR A 923 -34.00 -8.61 -27.07
N TYR A 924 -33.69 -9.42 -28.08
CA TYR A 924 -32.39 -10.09 -28.15
C TYR A 924 -31.79 -10.19 -29.55
N ALA A 925 -30.48 -10.42 -29.59
CA ALA A 925 -29.74 -10.56 -30.83
C ALA A 925 -28.81 -11.78 -30.83
N ILE A 926 -28.82 -12.56 -31.91
CA ILE A 926 -27.86 -13.63 -32.19
C ILE A 926 -27.19 -13.29 -33.52
N MET A 927 -26.00 -12.69 -33.50
CA MET A 927 -25.42 -12.09 -34.70
C MET A 927 -23.93 -12.38 -34.93
N GLY A 928 -23.55 -12.63 -36.18
CA GLY A 928 -22.12 -12.70 -36.55
C GLY A 928 -21.35 -13.88 -35.93
N ASN A 929 -22.04 -14.90 -35.42
CA ASN A 929 -21.41 -16.02 -34.72
C ASN A 929 -20.99 -17.15 -35.69
N LEU A 930 -19.93 -17.88 -35.34
CA LEU A 930 -19.57 -19.15 -35.98
C LEU A 930 -20.11 -20.31 -35.14
N LEU A 931 -21.16 -20.99 -35.61
CA LEU A 931 -21.93 -21.98 -34.86
C LEU A 931 -21.78 -23.43 -35.39
N GLU A 932 -20.61 -23.76 -35.95
CA GLU A 932 -20.37 -25.04 -36.62
C GLU A 932 -19.93 -26.18 -35.68
N GLY A 933 -20.30 -27.41 -36.03
CA GLY A 933 -19.83 -28.61 -35.32
C GLY A 933 -20.54 -28.88 -33.98
N ASN A 934 -21.75 -28.36 -33.80
CA ASN A 934 -22.66 -28.73 -32.71
C ASN A 934 -23.46 -30.01 -33.08
N ALA A 935 -23.84 -30.82 -32.09
CA ALA A 935 -24.43 -32.15 -32.27
C ALA A 935 -25.86 -32.14 -32.86
N THR A 936 -26.64 -31.09 -32.62
CA THR A 936 -28.03 -30.94 -33.08
C THR A 936 -28.14 -29.91 -34.21
N GLY A 937 -27.55 -28.73 -34.05
CA GLY A 937 -27.58 -27.68 -35.07
C GLY A 937 -26.89 -26.39 -34.64
N ALA A 938 -26.86 -25.38 -35.52
CA ALA A 938 -26.20 -24.10 -35.19
C ALA A 938 -26.90 -23.34 -34.06
N PHE A 939 -28.21 -23.10 -34.19
CA PHE A 939 -29.02 -22.47 -33.17
C PHE A 939 -30.46 -22.99 -33.21
N SER A 940 -31.18 -22.83 -32.10
CA SER A 940 -32.61 -23.09 -31.98
C SER A 940 -33.26 -21.87 -31.32
N ASP A 941 -34.30 -21.33 -31.96
CA ASP A 941 -35.01 -20.13 -31.49
C ASP A 941 -36.47 -20.43 -31.14
N GLY A 942 -36.74 -20.69 -29.85
CA GLY A 942 -38.08 -20.84 -29.30
C GLY A 942 -38.73 -19.53 -28.82
N GLY A 943 -38.03 -18.38 -28.95
CA GLY A 943 -38.53 -17.09 -28.48
C GLY A 943 -39.73 -16.59 -29.29
N THR A 944 -40.81 -16.23 -28.61
CA THR A 944 -42.04 -15.70 -29.24
C THR A 944 -42.11 -14.18 -29.26
N GLY A 945 -41.10 -13.47 -28.72
CA GLY A 945 -41.00 -12.02 -28.75
C GLY A 945 -40.88 -11.45 -30.17
N THR A 946 -41.32 -10.20 -30.33
CA THR A 946 -41.36 -9.51 -31.63
C THR A 946 -40.08 -8.75 -31.95
N GLU A 947 -39.31 -8.36 -30.95
CA GLU A 947 -38.05 -7.63 -31.08
C GLU A 947 -36.87 -8.58 -30.94
N LYS A 948 -36.54 -9.26 -32.04
CA LYS A 948 -35.40 -10.17 -32.11
C LYS A 948 -34.65 -10.03 -33.43
N GLU A 949 -33.32 -10.13 -33.37
CA GLU A 949 -32.45 -10.10 -34.55
C GLU A 949 -31.56 -11.35 -34.61
N ILE A 950 -31.72 -12.15 -35.66
CA ILE A 950 -30.88 -13.33 -35.91
C ILE A 950 -30.30 -13.22 -37.32
N ALA A 951 -29.04 -12.84 -37.41
CA ALA A 951 -28.42 -12.52 -38.70
C ALA A 951 -26.93 -12.86 -38.73
N GLN A 952 -26.40 -13.13 -39.93
CA GLN A 952 -24.96 -13.27 -40.18
C GLN A 952 -24.26 -14.38 -39.36
N ASN A 953 -25.00 -15.40 -38.90
CA ASN A 953 -24.40 -16.56 -38.23
C ASN A 953 -24.01 -17.64 -39.25
N VAL A 954 -22.79 -18.17 -39.12
CA VAL A 954 -22.23 -19.26 -39.94
C VAL A 954 -22.53 -20.61 -39.26
N GLY A 955 -22.77 -21.66 -40.05
CA GLY A 955 -23.21 -22.98 -39.57
C GLY A 955 -24.73 -23.22 -39.64
N SER A 956 -25.52 -22.20 -40.01
CA SER A 956 -26.92 -22.38 -40.40
C SER A 956 -26.99 -23.16 -41.73
N VAL A 957 -27.69 -24.29 -41.75
CA VAL A 957 -27.89 -25.15 -42.95
C VAL A 957 -28.80 -24.53 -44.03
N THR A 958 -29.14 -23.25 -43.94
CA THR A 958 -29.78 -22.53 -45.04
C THR A 958 -28.74 -21.67 -45.78
N PRO A 959 -28.38 -22.03 -47.04
CA PRO A 959 -27.51 -21.19 -47.85
C PRO A 959 -28.14 -19.81 -47.99
N ARG A 960 -27.49 -18.78 -47.45
CA ARG A 960 -27.86 -17.39 -47.74
C ARG A 960 -27.32 -17.03 -49.12
N LEU A 961 -28.22 -16.91 -50.09
CA LEU A 961 -27.91 -16.32 -51.39
C LEU A 961 -27.70 -14.81 -51.19
N TYR A 962 -26.44 -14.34 -51.20
CA TYR A 962 -26.13 -12.91 -51.25
C TYR A 962 -26.27 -12.44 -52.70
N ALA A 963 -27.49 -12.12 -53.12
CA ALA A 963 -27.68 -11.40 -54.38
C ALA A 963 -27.40 -9.91 -54.14
N THR A 964 -26.24 -9.41 -54.58
CA THR A 964 -25.94 -7.97 -54.65
C THR A 964 -26.84 -7.25 -55.65
N SER A 965 -27.35 -8.00 -56.63
CA SER A 965 -28.50 -7.69 -57.47
C SER A 965 -29.23 -9.00 -57.76
N ILE A 966 -30.56 -9.00 -57.65
CA ILE A 966 -31.37 -10.03 -58.31
C ILE A 966 -31.60 -9.50 -59.72
N ASP A 967 -30.86 -10.05 -60.69
CA ASP A 967 -31.10 -9.75 -62.10
C ASP A 967 -32.37 -10.47 -62.54
N VAL A 968 -33.51 -9.78 -62.42
CA VAL A 968 -34.75 -10.15 -63.11
C VAL A 968 -34.63 -9.67 -64.56
N GLY A 969 -33.77 -10.35 -65.32
CA GLY A 969 -33.45 -9.88 -66.65
C GLY A 969 -32.45 -10.76 -67.37
N HIS A 970 -32.83 -12.01 -67.68
CA HIS A 970 -32.44 -12.69 -68.93
C HIS A 970 -33.00 -14.12 -69.10
N ALA A 971 -33.72 -14.67 -68.12
CA ALA A 971 -34.32 -16.01 -68.23
C ALA A 971 -35.85 -15.88 -68.19
N SER A 972 -36.53 -16.44 -69.20
CA SER A 972 -37.99 -16.43 -69.41
C SER A 972 -38.80 -17.23 -68.37
N ASP A 973 -38.15 -17.69 -67.30
CA ASP A 973 -38.63 -18.70 -66.36
C ASP A 973 -38.57 -18.24 -64.89
N THR A 974 -37.88 -17.14 -64.56
CA THR A 974 -37.75 -16.65 -63.17
C THR A 974 -39.07 -16.19 -62.57
N THR A 975 -39.73 -17.08 -61.83
CA THR A 975 -41.02 -16.80 -61.19
C THR A 975 -40.84 -16.28 -59.76
N ILE A 976 -41.23 -15.03 -59.50
CA ILE A 976 -41.38 -14.50 -58.14
C ILE A 976 -42.79 -14.82 -57.65
N THR A 977 -42.91 -15.68 -56.64
CA THR A 977 -44.19 -16.08 -56.04
C THR A 977 -44.27 -15.69 -54.57
N ARG A 978 -45.49 -15.73 -54.04
CA ARG A 978 -45.72 -15.79 -52.59
C ARG A 978 -45.90 -17.25 -52.22
N SER A 979 -45.15 -17.75 -51.24
CA SER A 979 -45.38 -19.09 -50.72
C SER A 979 -46.76 -19.19 -50.07
N ALA A 980 -47.23 -20.41 -49.81
CA ALA A 980 -48.47 -20.62 -49.05
C ALA A 980 -48.45 -19.96 -47.65
N ALA A 981 -47.26 -19.62 -47.14
CA ALA A 981 -47.04 -18.91 -45.88
C ALA A 981 -46.91 -17.38 -46.02
N GLY A 982 -47.13 -16.82 -47.22
CA GLY A 982 -47.07 -15.37 -47.46
C GLY A 982 -45.66 -14.77 -47.56
N LEU A 983 -44.63 -15.61 -47.62
CA LEU A 983 -43.24 -15.16 -47.81
C LEU A 983 -42.92 -15.03 -49.31
N PRO A 984 -42.13 -14.03 -49.73
CA PRO A 984 -41.61 -13.96 -51.08
C PRO A 984 -40.73 -15.18 -51.41
N ALA A 985 -40.85 -15.70 -52.62
CA ALA A 985 -40.10 -16.83 -53.13
C ALA A 985 -39.68 -16.59 -54.58
N VAL A 986 -38.50 -17.08 -54.97
CA VAL A 986 -38.04 -17.13 -56.36
C VAL A 986 -37.89 -18.60 -56.74
N GLU A 987 -38.54 -19.03 -57.82
CA GLU A 987 -38.50 -20.44 -58.28
C GLU A 987 -38.93 -21.45 -57.20
N GLY A 988 -39.91 -21.07 -56.36
CA GLY A 988 -40.38 -21.91 -55.24
C GLY A 988 -39.47 -21.92 -54.00
N VAL A 989 -38.31 -21.27 -54.05
CA VAL A 989 -37.40 -21.11 -52.90
C VAL A 989 -37.77 -19.84 -52.14
N THR A 990 -38.19 -20.01 -50.89
CA THR A 990 -38.58 -18.90 -49.99
C THR A 990 -37.35 -18.18 -49.45
N PHE A 991 -37.40 -16.85 -49.38
CA PHE A 991 -36.35 -16.05 -48.74
C PHE A 991 -36.93 -15.14 -47.65
N SER A 992 -36.26 -15.10 -46.49
CA SER A 992 -36.65 -14.28 -45.34
C SER A 992 -36.18 -12.84 -45.53
N LEU A 993 -37.09 -11.87 -45.45
CA LEU A 993 -36.77 -10.44 -45.41
C LEU A 993 -36.48 -10.01 -43.96
N ASN A 994 -35.39 -9.28 -43.74
CA ASN A 994 -34.86 -8.94 -42.40
C ASN A 994 -35.64 -7.85 -41.63
N SER A 995 -36.90 -7.54 -41.97
CA SER A 995 -37.65 -6.52 -41.21
C SER A 995 -39.16 -6.67 -41.34
N PHE A 996 -39.83 -7.11 -40.26
CA PHE A 996 -41.28 -7.00 -40.12
C PHE A 996 -41.62 -5.84 -39.18
N SER A 997 -41.78 -4.63 -39.72
CA SER A 997 -42.50 -3.56 -39.00
C SER A 997 -43.20 -2.53 -39.88
N ARG A 998 -43.26 -2.73 -41.21
CA ARG A 998 -44.12 -1.93 -42.08
C ARG A 998 -44.90 -2.82 -43.03
N ALA A 999 -46.21 -2.68 -43.02
CA ALA A 999 -47.02 -3.06 -44.16
C ALA A 999 -46.52 -2.24 -45.36
N HIS A 1000 -45.80 -2.88 -46.27
CA HIS A 1000 -45.49 -2.28 -47.56
C HIS A 1000 -46.72 -2.47 -48.45
N THR A 1001 -47.59 -1.47 -48.49
CA THR A 1001 -48.51 -1.32 -49.61
C THR A 1001 -47.64 -0.96 -50.81
N ALA A 1002 -47.29 -1.95 -51.63
CA ALA A 1002 -46.56 -1.70 -52.86
C ALA A 1002 -47.45 -0.85 -53.79
N ALA A 1003 -47.21 0.46 -53.84
CA ALA A 1003 -47.87 1.35 -54.78
C ALA A 1003 -47.28 1.24 -56.20
N SER A 1004 -46.09 0.65 -56.35
CA SER A 1004 -45.52 0.37 -57.67
C SER A 1004 -44.35 -0.62 -57.58
N LEU A 1005 -44.49 -1.78 -58.21
CA LEU A 1005 -43.37 -2.64 -58.58
C LEU A 1005 -42.80 -2.08 -59.90
N ALA A 1006 -41.69 -1.34 -59.83
CA ALA A 1006 -40.97 -0.93 -61.03
C ALA A 1006 -40.09 -2.10 -61.49
N VAL A 1007 -40.55 -2.84 -62.49
CA VAL A 1007 -39.73 -3.84 -63.19
C VAL A 1007 -38.77 -3.05 -64.08
N GLY A 1008 -37.47 -3.16 -63.80
CA GLY A 1008 -36.41 -2.48 -64.54
C GLY A 1008 -36.21 -3.05 -65.93
N ASP A 1009 -37.06 -2.65 -66.87
CA ASP A 1009 -36.75 -2.57 -68.29
C ASP A 1009 -36.35 -1.11 -68.57
N SER A 1010 -35.17 -0.88 -69.14
CA SER A 1010 -34.62 0.46 -69.40
C SER A 1010 -35.28 1.19 -70.58
N ASN A 1011 -36.27 0.61 -71.25
CA ASN A 1011 -36.97 1.18 -72.40
C ASN A 1011 -38.39 1.63 -72.08
N PHE A 1012 -38.94 1.26 -70.92
CA PHE A 1012 -40.37 1.35 -70.67
C PHE A 1012 -40.74 2.14 -69.39
N GLN A 1013 -41.39 3.31 -69.51
CA GLN A 1013 -41.90 4.08 -68.34
C GLN A 1013 -43.43 3.95 -68.21
N LEU A 1014 -43.89 3.56 -67.01
CA LEU A 1014 -45.29 3.59 -66.59
C LEU A 1014 -45.66 5.02 -66.13
N ALA A 1015 -46.51 5.70 -66.89
CA ALA A 1015 -47.09 6.97 -66.48
C ALA A 1015 -48.43 6.72 -65.80
N GLN A 1016 -48.47 6.69 -64.47
CA GLN A 1016 -49.72 6.67 -63.73
C GLN A 1016 -50.18 8.11 -63.50
N SER A 1017 -51.31 8.52 -64.11
CA SER A 1017 -51.86 9.86 -63.88
C SER A 1017 -52.48 9.91 -62.48
N SER A 1018 -51.85 10.63 -61.56
CA SER A 1018 -52.44 10.98 -60.27
C SER A 1018 -53.57 11.99 -60.49
N GLY A 1019 -54.82 11.57 -60.26
CA GLY A 1019 -55.84 12.49 -59.73
C GLY A 1019 -56.89 13.08 -60.68
N ASN A 1020 -57.26 12.43 -61.79
CA ASN A 1020 -58.56 12.71 -62.41
C ASN A 1020 -59.10 11.50 -63.18
N PRO A 1021 -60.35 11.06 -62.96
CA PRO A 1021 -60.90 9.89 -63.63
C PRO A 1021 -61.19 10.25 -65.09
N PHE A 1022 -60.29 9.90 -66.00
CA PHE A 1022 -60.71 9.64 -67.37
C PHE A 1022 -61.69 8.47 -67.33
N TYR A 1023 -62.96 8.74 -67.63
CA TYR A 1023 -64.05 7.75 -67.61
C TYR A 1023 -63.65 6.48 -68.36
N GLY A 1024 -63.55 5.35 -67.64
CA GLY A 1024 -63.44 4.02 -68.23
C GLY A 1024 -62.13 3.26 -68.00
N PHE A 1025 -61.13 3.85 -67.32
CA PHE A 1025 -59.91 3.12 -66.96
C PHE A 1025 -60.11 2.28 -65.69
N ASP A 1026 -59.99 0.95 -65.77
CA ASP A 1026 -60.02 0.02 -64.62
C ASP A 1026 -58.60 -0.39 -64.16
N ALA A 1027 -58.51 -1.25 -63.14
CA ALA A 1027 -57.24 -1.65 -62.53
C ALA A 1027 -56.29 -2.43 -63.47
N ASN A 1028 -56.76 -2.83 -64.66
CA ASN A 1028 -55.99 -3.54 -65.68
C ASN A 1028 -55.53 -2.63 -66.84
N ASP A 1029 -55.84 -1.34 -66.77
CA ASP A 1029 -55.54 -0.40 -67.83
C ASP A 1029 -54.29 0.41 -67.50
N TYR A 1030 -53.36 0.50 -68.45
CA TYR A 1030 -52.09 1.17 -68.22
C TYR A 1030 -51.55 1.80 -69.50
N MET A 1031 -50.88 2.94 -69.31
CA MET A 1031 -50.19 3.65 -70.39
C MET A 1031 -48.71 3.36 -70.32
N LEU A 1032 -48.17 3.14 -71.50
CA LEU A 1032 -46.90 2.52 -71.70
C LEU A 1032 -46.08 3.38 -72.69
N TYR A 1033 -45.05 4.10 -72.24
CA TYR A 1033 -44.15 4.84 -73.14
C TYR A 1033 -42.85 4.07 -73.48
N ASP A 1034 -42.69 3.72 -74.76
CA ASP A 1034 -41.44 3.18 -75.31
C ASP A 1034 -40.53 4.33 -75.75
N ARG A 1035 -39.40 4.49 -75.06
CA ARG A 1035 -38.42 5.56 -75.33
C ARG A 1035 -37.58 5.33 -76.58
N THR A 1036 -37.52 4.08 -77.06
CA THR A 1036 -36.71 3.69 -78.23
C THR A 1036 -37.43 4.03 -79.52
N THR A 1037 -38.75 3.77 -79.56
CA THR A 1037 -39.60 4.07 -80.71
C THR A 1037 -40.34 5.41 -80.57
N ASN A 1038 -40.28 6.02 -79.37
CA ASN A 1038 -40.96 7.26 -79.01
C ASN A 1038 -42.50 7.12 -79.08
N VAL A 1039 -43.01 5.93 -78.79
CA VAL A 1039 -44.44 5.56 -78.91
C VAL A 1039 -45.07 5.36 -77.53
N LEU A 1040 -46.21 6.00 -77.32
CA LEU A 1040 -47.09 5.80 -76.17
C LEU A 1040 -48.18 4.78 -76.54
N TYR A 1041 -48.13 3.62 -75.91
CA TYR A 1041 -49.12 2.56 -75.97
C TYR A 1041 -50.14 2.74 -74.86
N THR A 1042 -51.43 2.67 -75.17
CA THR A 1042 -52.50 2.63 -74.16
C THR A 1042 -53.11 1.25 -74.18
N VAL A 1043 -52.99 0.53 -73.07
CA VAL A 1043 -53.50 -0.83 -72.89
C VAL A 1043 -54.76 -0.78 -72.05
N VAL A 1044 -55.82 -1.41 -72.55
CA VAL A 1044 -57.10 -1.52 -71.83
C VAL A 1044 -57.50 -3.00 -71.74
N GLY A 1045 -57.68 -3.52 -70.52
CA GLY A 1045 -58.18 -4.85 -70.17
C GLY A 1045 -57.32 -6.06 -70.56
N ALA A 1046 -56.44 -5.92 -71.58
CA ALA A 1046 -55.37 -6.81 -72.05
C ALA A 1046 -54.93 -6.49 -73.49
N ALA A 1047 -55.62 -5.58 -74.20
CA ALA A 1047 -55.33 -5.23 -75.60
C ALA A 1047 -54.65 -3.86 -75.71
N ILE A 1048 -53.65 -3.73 -76.60
CA ILE A 1048 -53.11 -2.43 -77.00
C ILE A 1048 -54.16 -1.75 -77.88
N VAL A 1049 -54.83 -0.73 -77.36
CA VAL A 1049 -55.94 -0.06 -78.05
C VAL A 1049 -55.48 1.19 -78.79
N LEU A 1050 -54.31 1.74 -78.44
CA LEU A 1050 -53.74 2.91 -79.11
C LEU A 1050 -52.21 2.87 -79.09
N SER A 1051 -51.57 3.16 -80.22
CA SER A 1051 -50.13 3.48 -80.30
C SER A 1051 -49.96 4.88 -80.90
N GLN A 1052 -49.30 5.79 -80.17
CA GLN A 1052 -49.04 7.15 -80.64
C GLN A 1052 -47.57 7.52 -80.54
N THR A 1053 -46.92 7.79 -81.67
CA THR A 1053 -45.55 8.32 -81.73
C THR A 1053 -45.57 9.79 -81.32
N ALA A 1054 -45.00 10.17 -80.18
CA ALA A 1054 -45.23 11.48 -79.59
C ALA A 1054 -44.25 12.55 -80.12
N ALA A 1055 -44.77 13.59 -80.77
CA ALA A 1055 -44.17 14.92 -80.76
C ALA A 1055 -45.26 15.93 -80.35
N ARG A 1056 -45.36 16.17 -79.03
CA ARG A 1056 -46.25 17.15 -78.34
C ARG A 1056 -47.75 16.96 -78.54
N ILE A 1057 -48.43 16.48 -77.50
CA ILE A 1057 -49.86 16.71 -77.30
C ILE A 1057 -50.02 18.04 -76.54
N SER A 1058 -50.23 19.12 -77.27
CA SER A 1058 -50.66 20.41 -76.74
C SER A 1058 -51.81 20.88 -77.61
N GLY A 1059 -53.04 20.53 -77.23
CA GLY A 1059 -54.23 20.96 -77.95
C GLY A 1059 -55.46 20.14 -77.59
N SER A 1060 -56.42 20.78 -76.94
CA SER A 1060 -57.76 20.28 -76.64
C SER A 1060 -58.65 20.29 -77.89
N VAL A 1061 -58.37 19.39 -78.84
CA VAL A 1061 -59.28 19.13 -79.98
C VAL A 1061 -59.41 17.62 -80.19
N PRO A 1062 -60.62 17.03 -80.17
CA PRO A 1062 -60.80 15.59 -80.33
C PRO A 1062 -60.33 15.10 -81.70
N PHE A 1063 -59.59 13.99 -81.68
CA PHE A 1063 -59.25 13.08 -82.78
C PHE A 1063 -59.98 13.28 -84.12
N GLY A 1064 -59.28 13.87 -85.09
CA GLY A 1064 -59.13 13.40 -86.47
C GLY A 1064 -60.33 13.04 -87.36
N LEU A 1065 -61.58 13.29 -86.98
CA LEU A 1065 -62.72 13.01 -87.84
C LEU A 1065 -62.92 14.14 -88.86
N PRO A 1066 -63.16 13.85 -90.16
CA PRO A 1066 -63.41 14.88 -91.15
C PRO A 1066 -64.67 15.67 -90.78
N SER A 1067 -64.52 17.00 -90.72
CA SER A 1067 -65.60 17.90 -90.34
C SER A 1067 -66.25 18.55 -91.57
N TYR A 1068 -67.58 18.51 -91.61
CA TYR A 1068 -68.40 19.09 -92.68
C TYR A 1068 -69.48 19.97 -92.07
N THR A 1069 -70.09 20.88 -92.84
CA THR A 1069 -71.42 21.38 -92.46
C THR A 1069 -72.46 20.32 -92.80
N VAL A 1070 -73.64 20.35 -92.19
CA VAL A 1070 -74.74 19.41 -92.48
C VAL A 1070 -75.03 19.32 -93.99
N ALA A 1071 -74.99 20.44 -94.70
CA ALA A 1071 -75.18 20.49 -96.16
C ALA A 1071 -73.98 19.93 -96.95
N GLY A 1072 -72.79 19.96 -96.37
CA GLY A 1072 -71.55 19.46 -96.97
C GLY A 1072 -71.22 18.01 -96.62
N LEU A 1073 -72.11 17.30 -95.91
CA LEU A 1073 -71.88 15.90 -95.58
C LEU A 1073 -71.85 15.05 -96.87
N PRO A 1074 -70.83 14.19 -97.04
CA PRO A 1074 -70.65 13.41 -98.26
C PRO A 1074 -71.75 12.36 -98.40
N THR A 1075 -71.92 11.75 -99.58
CA THR A 1075 -72.99 10.76 -99.78
C THR A 1075 -72.87 9.55 -98.85
N GLY A 1076 -71.63 9.09 -98.56
CA GLY A 1076 -71.27 8.11 -97.53
C GLY A 1076 -71.89 6.70 -97.66
N ALA A 1077 -71.25 5.68 -97.11
CA ALA A 1077 -71.80 4.33 -96.93
C ALA A 1077 -72.40 4.16 -95.52
N ALA A 1078 -73.29 3.17 -95.32
CA ALA A 1078 -73.83 2.88 -94.00
C ALA A 1078 -72.69 2.54 -93.01
N GLY A 1079 -72.66 3.21 -91.86
CA GLY A 1079 -71.62 3.07 -90.84
C GLY A 1079 -70.53 4.15 -90.90
N ASP A 1080 -70.46 4.97 -91.96
CA ASP A 1080 -69.52 6.09 -92.01
C ASP A 1080 -69.83 7.10 -90.88
N ILE A 1081 -68.79 7.64 -90.25
CA ILE A 1081 -68.89 8.63 -89.16
C ILE A 1081 -68.18 9.93 -89.58
N ALA A 1082 -68.81 11.06 -89.30
CA ALA A 1082 -68.25 12.39 -89.55
C ALA A 1082 -68.64 13.37 -88.41
N TYR A 1083 -68.02 14.55 -88.38
CA TYR A 1083 -68.45 15.63 -87.49
C TYR A 1083 -69.17 16.72 -88.28
N ALA A 1084 -70.48 16.83 -88.11
CA ALA A 1084 -71.25 17.92 -88.71
C ALA A 1084 -71.07 19.18 -87.86
N SER A 1085 -70.13 20.05 -88.23
CA SER A 1085 -69.70 21.27 -87.51
C SER A 1085 -70.81 22.25 -87.16
N ASN A 1086 -71.87 22.32 -87.97
CA ASN A 1086 -73.06 23.11 -87.68
C ASN A 1086 -74.30 22.22 -87.49
N GLY A 1087 -74.12 20.93 -87.24
CA GLY A 1087 -75.22 20.03 -86.95
C GLY A 1087 -75.77 20.26 -85.56
N ARG A 1088 -77.10 20.24 -85.45
CA ARG A 1088 -77.83 20.44 -84.21
C ARG A 1088 -77.73 19.24 -83.30
N LYS A 1089 -77.45 19.50 -82.03
CA LYS A 1089 -77.60 18.54 -80.92
C LYS A 1089 -79.04 18.54 -80.41
N ASN A 1090 -79.38 17.53 -79.61
CA ASN A 1090 -80.67 17.45 -78.93
C ASN A 1090 -80.93 18.72 -78.10
N GLY A 1091 -82.02 19.43 -78.43
CA GLY A 1091 -82.43 20.66 -77.74
C GLY A 1091 -82.01 21.99 -78.41
N GLU A 1092 -81.18 21.98 -79.44
CA GLU A 1092 -80.83 23.21 -80.18
C GLU A 1092 -81.94 23.60 -81.17
N GLY A 1093 -82.20 24.91 -81.36
CA GLY A 1093 -83.16 25.45 -82.35
C GLY A 1093 -82.64 25.49 -83.79
N ALA A 1094 -83.52 25.67 -84.78
CA ALA A 1094 -83.12 25.68 -86.20
C ALA A 1094 -82.10 26.79 -86.50
N GLY A 1095 -81.00 26.44 -87.20
CA GLY A 1095 -79.91 27.38 -87.52
C GLY A 1095 -78.95 27.69 -86.36
N SER A 1096 -79.10 27.01 -85.21
CA SER A 1096 -78.24 27.19 -84.03
C SER A 1096 -77.26 26.02 -83.81
N GLY A 1097 -77.07 25.14 -84.80
CA GLY A 1097 -76.24 23.96 -84.62
C GLY A 1097 -74.79 24.28 -84.25
N THR A 1098 -74.35 23.81 -83.08
CA THR A 1098 -72.98 24.01 -82.57
C THR A 1098 -72.03 22.87 -82.92
N GLY A 1099 -72.55 21.84 -83.57
CA GLY A 1099 -71.80 20.75 -84.17
C GLY A 1099 -71.95 19.43 -83.45
N VAL A 1100 -72.36 18.38 -84.17
CA VAL A 1100 -72.67 17.06 -83.61
C VAL A 1100 -71.97 15.95 -84.38
N LEU A 1101 -71.62 14.87 -83.67
CA LEU A 1101 -71.14 13.64 -84.30
C LEU A 1101 -72.30 13.00 -85.07
N VAL A 1102 -72.04 12.58 -86.30
CA VAL A 1102 -73.04 11.95 -87.15
C VAL A 1102 -72.56 10.63 -87.70
N PHE A 1103 -73.49 9.70 -87.91
CA PHE A 1103 -73.23 8.44 -88.62
C PHE A 1103 -74.23 8.25 -89.77
N LYS A 1104 -73.81 7.63 -90.87
CA LYS A 1104 -74.69 7.33 -92.00
C LYS A 1104 -75.42 6.02 -91.75
N ASP A 1105 -76.75 6.03 -91.70
CA ASP A 1105 -77.54 4.82 -91.41
C ASP A 1105 -77.90 3.97 -92.66
N GLY A 1106 -77.31 4.31 -93.80
CA GLY A 1106 -77.62 3.75 -95.12
C GLY A 1106 -78.62 4.58 -95.93
N THR A 1107 -79.36 5.51 -95.30
CA THR A 1107 -80.27 6.44 -96.01
C THR A 1107 -79.90 7.89 -95.77
N ALA A 1108 -79.65 8.29 -94.53
CA ALA A 1108 -79.36 9.67 -94.15
C ALA A 1108 -78.26 9.74 -93.09
N TRP A 1109 -77.60 10.90 -93.00
CA TRP A 1109 -76.70 11.17 -91.87
C TRP A 1109 -77.55 11.42 -90.64
N ARG A 1110 -77.28 10.67 -89.57
CA ARG A 1110 -78.00 10.72 -88.30
C ARG A 1110 -77.11 11.33 -87.23
N ALA A 1111 -77.65 12.24 -86.43
CA ALA A 1111 -76.95 12.74 -85.25
C ALA A 1111 -76.89 11.63 -84.20
N CYS A 1112 -75.70 11.34 -83.68
CA CYS A 1112 -75.48 10.20 -82.76
C CYS A 1112 -76.26 10.34 -81.44
N ASP A 1113 -76.57 11.56 -81.03
CA ASP A 1113 -77.25 11.88 -79.78
C ASP A 1113 -78.77 11.74 -79.84
N THR A 1114 -79.38 11.87 -81.03
CA THR A 1114 -80.84 11.79 -81.22
C THR A 1114 -81.29 10.64 -82.12
N GLY A 1115 -80.40 10.10 -82.96
CA GLY A 1115 -80.74 9.15 -84.01
C GLY A 1115 -81.57 9.74 -85.16
N ALA A 1116 -81.91 11.03 -85.11
CA ALA A 1116 -82.65 11.73 -86.16
C ALA A 1116 -81.72 12.19 -87.29
N THR A 1117 -82.28 12.47 -88.48
CA THR A 1117 -81.50 13.03 -89.59
C THR A 1117 -80.90 14.36 -89.16
N VAL A 1118 -79.58 14.49 -89.29
CA VAL A 1118 -78.88 15.69 -88.84
C VAL A 1118 -79.34 16.91 -89.65
N ALA A 1119 -79.63 18.00 -88.94
CA ALA A 1119 -80.06 19.28 -89.48
C ALA A 1119 -79.18 20.39 -88.91
N ALA A 1120 -79.02 21.50 -89.65
CA ALA A 1120 -78.28 22.68 -89.21
C ALA A 1120 -79.08 23.62 -88.30
#